data_AF-X6LJL2-F1
#
_entry.id   AF-X6LJL2-F1
#
_cell.length_a   1.000
_cell.length_b   1.000
_cell.length_c   1.000
_cell.angle_alpha   90.00
_cell.angle_beta   90.00
_cell.angle_gamma   90.00
#
_symmetry.space_group_name_H-M   'P 1'
#
loop_
_entity.id
_entity.type
_entity.pdbx_description
1 polymer ?
#
loop_
_entity_poly.entity_id
_entity_poly.type
_entity_poly.pdbx_seq_one_letter_code
_entity_poly.pdbx_strand_id
1 'polypeptide(L)'
;ATETEKNYKLNSTITKDSDWIDFVIAFNKGKSFLTKTDASIQQLLTCYNDCASYFKDVDSECVKLLDLIAKHKETLIKELTTTHFVNKNHFENTIETLNNSKDPSLQTLVGALRTVNENIRECIWNVSFERVTDLANALLKLHKTDQMFVHKFRKCCDADLNSVSYLVEEAGQLQAVQSLEVLTQAAQIGKWVFASCNQVLQHNDSVASNKERKNTWFVLQIDTNKLYYDQIEHKIDLIYLGYSKEKELKQVEALIQQFKTCKEIERLRVRFWKKGGRQETGSLSLAVKEEVSVYDQLQMKWESILESWQKKCLQLRTDYPALNYFTFNEIRFLAEKLNTIATCPEKDKKLLASRFLLPFLQRIDHKLSDASTVLKKWKCVAADSDEVLSQFGEICSEMWSNSDNNKIRDDASSRILEYGKPNLIVQNSSQMLNVLELFESVGVIPRIEHILICKENTMEEEVECLLFRAVTCARKRQQQEIEEEKKESVTPNRKAATNSWKPPLYCLMWPEMLTIETLEHVTQLFRTLLLDDNALKELKKTPYLLAIISSSPNSMLSQTLSTFRLSQRIVMKNETPNQLVEHLYCNDLHVFASRKWSHHDNKPFVRLYVSEQVGMGKSFKIQQDIASIRSIKDSMNEEEKKEEEEEEEKEEEEKKEAGKTVLEAKSKVQDVRVAFNSSNIDWNNTMESLWRHHPYNNNNQVQDSATDTKSKNIKKAKYRHNTLIVYHLDVSSCISSSMNTFLFELLFLQHINATINSQCFHVNTNMAFLIEIPSQLNGVEPICTKMLHTVFSVSSFPVVRVTQETNPYVFGPEAKFSIKWMKEFYAGHLKFPK
;
A
#
# COMPACT_ATOMS: atom_id res chain seq x y z
N ALA A 1 49.13 -18.83 12.33
CA ALA A 1 48.65 -18.77 13.72
C ALA A 1 49.34 -17.64 14.49
N THR A 2 50.54 -17.78 15.05
CA THR A 2 51.21 -16.74 15.88
C THR A 2 51.48 -15.41 15.16
N GLU A 3 51.82 -15.45 13.87
CA GLU A 3 51.98 -14.22 13.08
C GLU A 3 50.65 -13.63 12.62
N THR A 4 49.68 -14.49 12.37
CA THR A 4 48.30 -14.11 12.10
C THR A 4 47.71 -13.39 13.31
N GLU A 5 47.93 -13.90 14.53
CA GLU A 5 47.57 -13.29 15.83
C GLU A 5 48.17 -11.88 15.99
N LYS A 6 49.46 -11.68 15.62
CA LYS A 6 50.10 -10.35 15.67
C LYS A 6 49.45 -9.33 14.72
N ASN A 7 48.92 -9.78 13.59
CA ASN A 7 48.36 -8.93 12.54
C ASN A 7 46.82 -8.85 12.58
N TYR A 8 46.17 -9.71 13.35
CA TYR A 8 44.72 -9.69 13.63
C TYR A 8 44.39 -8.56 14.62
N LYS A 9 44.64 -7.31 14.22
CA LYS A 9 44.18 -6.12 14.95
C LYS A 9 42.84 -5.67 14.41
N LEU A 10 41.81 -6.49 14.62
CA LEU A 10 40.42 -6.05 14.65
C LEU A 10 39.73 -6.75 15.82
N ASN A 11 39.79 -6.09 16.98
CA ASN A 11 38.84 -6.17 18.10
C ASN A 11 38.79 -7.41 19.03
N SER A 12 39.75 -8.34 19.05
CA SER A 12 39.81 -9.33 20.15
C SER A 12 41.24 -9.64 20.65
N THR A 13 41.45 -9.57 21.96
CA THR A 13 42.63 -10.12 22.64
C THR A 13 42.51 -11.64 22.69
N ILE A 14 43.01 -12.34 21.67
CA ILE A 14 43.11 -13.80 21.66
C ILE A 14 44.12 -14.23 22.72
N THR A 15 43.76 -15.20 23.56
CA THR A 15 44.65 -15.70 24.62
C THR A 15 45.37 -16.99 24.20
N LYS A 16 46.65 -17.11 24.58
CA LYS A 16 47.40 -18.36 24.41
C LYS A 16 46.98 -19.34 25.49
N ASP A 17 46.23 -20.35 25.08
CA ASP A 17 45.74 -21.42 25.94
C ASP A 17 46.83 -22.48 26.20
N SER A 18 46.60 -23.34 27.21
CA SER A 18 47.52 -24.41 27.61
C SER A 18 47.87 -25.33 26.45
N ASP A 19 46.88 -25.70 25.64
CA ASP A 19 47.06 -26.67 24.54
C ASP A 19 48.01 -26.10 23.48
N TRP A 20 47.91 -24.79 23.18
CA TRP A 20 48.84 -24.10 22.30
C TRP A 20 50.26 -24.03 22.87
N ILE A 21 50.40 -23.74 24.16
CA ILE A 21 51.70 -23.65 24.83
C ILE A 21 52.38 -25.02 24.85
N ASP A 22 51.64 -26.07 25.21
CA ASP A 22 52.14 -27.44 25.27
C ASP A 22 52.51 -27.97 23.89
N PHE A 23 51.72 -27.65 22.86
CA PHE A 23 52.09 -27.90 21.47
C PHE A 23 53.41 -27.22 21.09
N VAL A 24 53.59 -25.94 21.41
CA VAL A 24 54.83 -25.19 21.08
C VAL A 24 56.04 -25.79 21.81
N ILE A 25 55.87 -26.24 23.06
CA ILE A 25 56.93 -26.92 23.82
C ILE A 25 57.29 -28.25 23.15
N ALA A 26 56.30 -29.07 22.81
CA ALA A 26 56.51 -30.35 22.13
C ALA A 26 57.18 -30.17 20.75
N PHE A 27 56.74 -29.16 19.99
CA PHE A 27 57.29 -28.81 18.68
C PHE A 27 58.76 -28.36 18.79
N ASN A 28 59.08 -27.46 19.72
CA ASN A 28 60.44 -26.97 19.92
C ASN A 28 61.38 -28.08 20.40
N LYS A 29 60.87 -29.01 21.23
CA LYS A 29 61.61 -30.21 21.64
C LYS A 29 61.93 -31.09 20.44
N GLY A 30 60.95 -31.37 19.57
CA GLY A 30 61.16 -32.08 18.31
C GLY A 30 62.16 -31.39 17.38
N LYS A 31 62.05 -30.07 17.21
CA LYS A 31 63.00 -29.26 16.43
C LYS A 31 64.44 -29.37 16.95
N SER A 32 64.62 -29.38 18.26
CA SER A 32 65.95 -29.55 18.89
C SER A 32 66.57 -30.93 18.65
N PHE A 33 65.73 -31.96 18.43
CA PHE A 33 66.20 -33.31 18.05
C PHE A 33 66.56 -33.38 16.57
N LEU A 34 65.79 -32.73 15.68
CA LEU A 34 66.10 -32.68 14.24
C LEU A 34 67.44 -31.99 13.93
N THR A 35 67.94 -31.12 14.83
CA THR A 35 69.24 -30.46 14.70
C THR A 35 70.42 -31.29 15.23
N LYS A 36 70.18 -32.46 15.84
CA LYS A 36 71.24 -33.35 16.36
C LYS A 36 71.44 -34.53 15.41
N THR A 37 72.69 -34.89 15.11
CA THR A 37 73.02 -36.00 14.19
C THR A 37 72.61 -37.38 14.69
N ASP A 38 72.38 -37.54 15.99
CA ASP A 38 72.22 -38.86 16.64
C ASP A 38 70.82 -39.06 17.27
N ALA A 39 69.81 -38.27 16.87
CA ALA A 39 68.46 -38.39 17.41
C ALA A 39 67.81 -39.73 16.99
N SER A 40 67.29 -40.48 17.97
CA SER A 40 66.63 -41.75 17.65
C SER A 40 65.27 -41.51 16.98
N ILE A 41 64.91 -42.37 16.03
CA ILE A 41 63.59 -42.33 15.37
C ILE A 41 62.46 -42.38 16.42
N GLN A 42 62.67 -43.11 17.52
CA GLN A 42 61.70 -43.21 18.61
C GLN A 42 61.50 -41.87 19.34
N GLN A 43 62.54 -41.07 19.55
CA GLN A 43 62.43 -39.74 20.15
C GLN A 43 61.67 -38.77 19.24
N LEU A 44 61.93 -38.82 17.93
CA LEU A 44 61.20 -38.02 16.94
C LEU A 44 59.75 -38.46 16.81
N LEU A 45 59.47 -39.76 16.85
CA LEU A 45 58.12 -40.32 16.80
C LEU A 45 57.29 -39.92 18.03
N THR A 46 57.89 -39.92 19.23
CA THR A 46 57.23 -39.42 20.43
C THR A 46 56.90 -37.93 20.29
N CYS A 47 57.85 -37.10 19.87
CA CYS A 47 57.58 -35.67 19.65
C CYS A 47 56.51 -35.42 18.56
N TYR A 48 56.50 -36.21 17.49
CA TYR A 48 55.47 -36.14 16.46
C TYR A 48 54.09 -36.51 17.02
N ASN A 49 53.99 -37.63 17.76
CA ASN A 49 52.73 -38.07 18.36
C ASN A 49 52.22 -37.07 19.41
N ASP A 50 53.11 -36.49 20.20
CA ASP A 50 52.80 -35.42 21.15
C ASP A 50 52.23 -34.21 20.42
N CYS A 51 52.87 -33.76 19.32
CA CYS A 51 52.36 -32.64 18.51
C CYS A 51 51.02 -32.97 17.82
N ALA A 52 50.88 -34.17 17.26
CA ALA A 52 49.69 -34.63 16.53
C ALA A 52 48.48 -34.83 17.46
N SER A 53 48.72 -35.02 18.76
CA SER A 53 47.63 -35.13 19.75
C SER A 53 46.81 -33.84 19.88
N TYR A 54 47.42 -32.68 19.63
CA TYR A 54 46.78 -31.35 19.70
C TYR A 54 46.08 -30.95 18.40
N PHE A 55 46.62 -31.36 17.24
CA PHE A 55 46.06 -31.05 15.92
C PHE A 55 45.94 -32.33 15.09
N LYS A 56 44.73 -32.88 15.03
CA LYS A 56 44.41 -34.09 14.24
C LYS A 56 44.16 -33.73 12.77
N ASP A 57 44.41 -34.68 11.87
CA ASP A 57 44.00 -34.66 10.45
C ASP A 57 44.64 -33.56 9.56
N VAL A 58 45.97 -33.46 9.59
CA VAL A 58 46.73 -32.69 8.59
C VAL A 58 46.93 -33.56 7.34
N ASP A 59 46.12 -33.32 6.31
CA ASP A 59 46.24 -33.99 5.01
C ASP A 59 47.19 -33.22 4.05
N SER A 60 47.45 -33.81 2.87
CA SER A 60 48.37 -33.22 1.89
C SER A 60 47.92 -31.87 1.34
N GLU A 61 46.61 -31.60 1.28
CA GLU A 61 46.08 -30.30 0.83
C GLU A 61 46.25 -29.23 1.90
N CYS A 62 46.09 -29.59 3.18
CA CYS A 62 46.42 -28.73 4.30
C CYS A 62 47.90 -28.30 4.27
N VAL A 63 48.82 -29.24 4.00
CA VAL A 63 50.26 -28.93 3.88
C VAL A 63 50.51 -27.95 2.75
N LYS A 64 49.92 -28.19 1.56
CA LYS A 64 50.04 -27.28 0.41
C LYS A 64 49.51 -25.87 0.72
N LEU A 65 48.41 -25.76 1.46
CA LEU A 65 47.86 -24.47 1.87
C LEU A 65 48.82 -23.74 2.83
N LEU A 66 49.34 -24.45 3.84
CA LEU A 66 50.30 -23.88 4.79
C LEU A 66 51.60 -23.44 4.11
N ASP A 67 52.10 -24.21 3.14
CA ASP A 67 53.27 -23.85 2.33
C ASP A 67 53.01 -22.59 1.50
N LEU A 68 51.84 -22.45 0.89
CA LEU A 68 51.45 -21.24 0.15
C LEU A 68 51.40 -20.01 1.06
N ILE A 69 50.81 -20.15 2.25
CA ILE A 69 50.75 -19.07 3.25
C ILE A 69 52.16 -18.69 3.71
N ALA A 70 53.04 -19.66 3.96
CA ALA A 70 54.41 -19.42 4.39
C ALA A 70 55.25 -18.74 3.29
N LYS A 71 55.09 -19.19 2.03
CA LYS A 71 55.82 -18.65 0.87
C LYS A 71 55.43 -17.20 0.55
N HIS A 72 54.15 -16.86 0.66
CA HIS A 72 53.63 -15.52 0.30
C HIS A 72 53.38 -14.63 1.53
N LYS A 73 53.96 -14.96 2.69
CA LYS A 73 53.56 -14.40 3.99
C LYS A 73 53.55 -12.87 4.06
N GLU A 74 54.53 -12.18 3.48
CA GLU A 74 54.63 -10.73 3.55
C GLU A 74 53.64 -10.00 2.62
N THR A 75 53.53 -10.44 1.37
CA THR A 75 52.61 -9.88 0.35
C THR A 75 51.15 -10.21 0.64
N LEU A 76 50.86 -11.49 0.92
CA LEU A 76 49.52 -12.00 1.16
C LEU A 76 48.88 -11.36 2.41
N ILE A 77 49.64 -11.21 3.51
CA ILE A 77 49.12 -10.57 4.73
C ILE A 77 48.82 -9.10 4.47
N LYS A 78 49.68 -8.38 3.73
CA LYS A 78 49.44 -6.98 3.38
C LYS A 78 48.20 -6.80 2.50
N GLU A 79 47.96 -7.72 1.58
CA GLU A 79 46.84 -7.67 0.63
C GLU A 79 45.50 -8.11 1.24
N LEU A 80 45.49 -9.21 2.00
CA LEU A 80 44.31 -9.69 2.73
C LEU A 80 43.89 -8.78 3.88
N THR A 81 44.75 -7.86 4.32
CA THR A 81 44.41 -6.87 5.36
C THR A 81 44.07 -5.49 4.78
N THR A 82 44.07 -5.31 3.46
CA THR A 82 43.62 -4.05 2.84
C THR A 82 42.11 -3.84 3.02
N THR A 83 41.71 -2.57 3.03
CA THR A 83 40.29 -2.17 3.08
C THR A 83 39.48 -2.77 1.93
N HIS A 84 40.10 -2.98 0.76
CA HIS A 84 39.48 -3.58 -0.43
C HIS A 84 39.08 -5.05 -0.26
N PHE A 85 39.76 -5.80 0.61
CA PHE A 85 39.43 -7.22 0.86
C PHE A 85 38.59 -7.41 2.13
N VAL A 86 38.86 -6.62 3.17
CA VAL A 86 38.21 -6.79 4.49
C VAL A 86 36.82 -6.14 4.53
N ASN A 87 36.65 -4.94 3.93
CA ASN A 87 35.35 -4.28 3.90
C ASN A 87 34.47 -4.87 2.80
N LYS A 88 33.29 -5.37 3.17
CA LYS A 88 32.36 -6.05 2.24
C LYS A 88 31.95 -5.15 1.07
N ASN A 89 31.64 -3.87 1.31
CA ASN A 89 31.18 -2.97 0.26
C ASN A 89 32.31 -2.60 -0.71
N HIS A 90 33.52 -2.37 -0.19
CA HIS A 90 34.68 -2.12 -1.06
C HIS A 90 35.08 -3.34 -1.88
N PHE A 91 34.96 -4.55 -1.29
CA PHE A 91 35.24 -5.79 -2.00
C PHE A 91 34.25 -6.02 -3.14
N GLU A 92 32.94 -5.85 -2.92
CA GLU A 92 31.95 -6.00 -3.99
C GLU A 92 32.18 -5.00 -5.14
N ASN A 93 32.47 -3.73 -4.84
CA ASN A 93 32.80 -2.72 -5.87
C ASN A 93 34.07 -3.10 -6.66
N THR A 94 35.08 -3.64 -5.97
CA THR A 94 36.33 -4.13 -6.58
C THR A 94 36.02 -5.29 -7.54
N ILE A 95 35.19 -6.24 -7.12
CA ILE A 95 34.80 -7.40 -7.91
C ILE A 95 33.92 -7.02 -9.11
N GLU A 96 33.00 -6.08 -8.95
CA GLU A 96 32.18 -5.56 -10.05
C GLU A 96 33.05 -4.87 -11.10
N THR A 97 34.00 -4.05 -10.66
CA THR A 97 34.97 -3.37 -11.55
C THR A 97 35.79 -4.39 -12.35
N LEU A 98 36.27 -5.45 -11.69
CA LEU A 98 37.04 -6.51 -12.35
C LEU A 98 36.20 -7.37 -13.29
N ASN A 99 34.93 -7.64 -12.96
CA ASN A 99 33.98 -8.32 -13.85
C ASN A 99 33.65 -7.51 -15.11
N ASN A 100 33.83 -6.19 -15.08
CA ASN A 100 33.63 -5.33 -16.24
C ASN A 100 34.91 -5.18 -17.10
N SER A 101 36.04 -5.76 -16.67
CA SER A 101 37.27 -5.77 -17.45
C SER A 101 37.17 -6.69 -18.68
N LYS A 102 37.75 -6.25 -19.80
CA LYS A 102 37.86 -7.03 -21.04
C LYS A 102 38.96 -8.10 -20.97
N ASP A 103 39.74 -8.16 -19.90
CA ASP A 103 40.83 -9.13 -19.72
C ASP A 103 40.31 -10.49 -19.20
N PRO A 104 40.42 -11.57 -19.99
CA PRO A 104 39.99 -12.92 -19.57
C PRO A 104 40.73 -13.45 -18.34
N SER A 105 41.96 -13.00 -18.09
CA SER A 105 42.75 -13.41 -16.92
C SER A 105 42.14 -12.87 -15.62
N LEU A 106 41.61 -11.65 -15.64
CA LEU A 106 40.94 -11.01 -14.51
C LEU A 106 39.57 -11.62 -14.22
N GLN A 107 38.79 -11.96 -15.24
CA GLN A 107 37.51 -12.68 -15.10
C GLN A 107 37.65 -14.00 -14.33
N THR A 108 38.66 -14.78 -14.71
CA THR A 108 38.91 -16.07 -14.04
C THR A 108 39.55 -15.89 -12.66
N LEU A 109 40.17 -14.74 -12.37
CA LEU A 109 40.65 -14.38 -11.04
C LEU A 109 39.49 -13.95 -10.12
N VAL A 110 38.49 -13.22 -10.62
CA VAL A 110 37.29 -12.81 -9.85
C VAL A 110 36.58 -14.00 -9.21
N GLY A 111 36.40 -15.09 -9.95
CA GLY A 111 35.79 -16.32 -9.41
C GLY A 111 36.60 -16.91 -8.25
N ALA A 112 37.94 -16.86 -8.33
CA ALA A 112 38.81 -17.32 -7.25
C ALA A 112 38.78 -16.36 -6.05
N LEU A 113 38.80 -15.04 -6.29
CA LEU A 113 38.74 -14.01 -5.26
C LEU A 113 37.45 -14.07 -4.45
N ARG A 114 36.28 -14.24 -5.09
CA ARG A 114 34.99 -14.40 -4.40
C ARG A 114 35.01 -15.60 -3.45
N THR A 115 35.36 -16.78 -3.97
CA THR A 115 35.41 -18.00 -3.14
C THR A 115 36.39 -17.84 -1.98
N VAL A 116 37.58 -17.29 -2.22
CA VAL A 116 38.59 -17.12 -1.17
C VAL A 116 38.13 -16.11 -0.11
N ASN A 117 37.56 -14.97 -0.51
CA ASN A 117 37.05 -13.95 0.43
C ASN A 117 35.91 -14.48 1.29
N GLU A 118 34.91 -15.12 0.67
CA GLU A 118 33.75 -15.69 1.36
C GLU A 118 34.19 -16.70 2.43
N ASN A 119 35.03 -17.67 2.05
CA ASN A 119 35.47 -18.73 2.97
C ASN A 119 36.38 -18.20 4.09
N ILE A 120 37.31 -17.27 3.79
CA ILE A 120 38.13 -16.64 4.84
C ILE A 120 37.25 -15.81 5.77
N ARG A 121 36.24 -15.10 5.23
CA ARG A 121 35.35 -14.27 6.03
C ARG A 121 34.48 -15.11 6.96
N GLU A 122 33.90 -16.19 6.46
CA GLU A 122 33.05 -17.09 7.24
C GLU A 122 33.84 -17.90 8.27
N CYS A 123 35.05 -18.36 7.94
CA CYS A 123 35.81 -19.25 8.81
C CYS A 123 36.79 -18.52 9.74
N ILE A 124 37.17 -17.28 9.40
CA ILE A 124 38.22 -16.54 10.13
C ILE A 124 37.71 -15.15 10.52
N TRP A 125 37.38 -14.25 9.59
CA TRP A 125 37.17 -12.82 9.93
C TRP A 125 35.91 -12.50 10.71
N ASN A 126 34.79 -13.17 10.41
CA ASN A 126 33.52 -12.96 11.11
C ASN A 126 33.40 -13.84 12.37
N VAL A 127 34.43 -14.64 12.67
CA VAL A 127 34.46 -15.54 13.83
C VAL A 127 35.29 -14.90 14.93
N SER A 128 34.72 -14.78 16.12
CA SER A 128 35.46 -14.38 17.31
C SER A 128 36.17 -15.60 17.90
N PHE A 129 37.50 -15.55 17.97
CA PHE A 129 38.31 -16.57 18.65
C PHE A 129 38.74 -16.08 20.02
N GLU A 130 38.53 -16.90 21.05
CA GLU A 130 39.00 -16.62 22.42
C GLU A 130 40.40 -17.22 22.68
N ARG A 131 40.72 -18.32 21.98
CA ARG A 131 41.94 -19.12 22.15
C ARG A 131 42.72 -19.29 20.84
N VAL A 132 44.05 -19.32 20.92
CA VAL A 132 44.91 -19.51 19.73
C VAL A 132 44.72 -20.89 19.12
N THR A 133 44.44 -21.92 19.92
CA THR A 133 44.13 -23.27 19.43
C THR A 133 42.89 -23.30 18.52
N ASP A 134 41.86 -22.49 18.81
CA ASP A 134 40.65 -22.43 17.99
C ASP A 134 40.93 -21.79 16.62
N LEU A 135 41.73 -20.71 16.59
CA LEU A 135 42.19 -20.09 15.36
C LEU A 135 43.07 -21.04 14.53
N ALA A 136 43.98 -21.78 15.18
CA ALA A 136 44.82 -22.76 14.53
C ALA A 136 44.00 -23.89 13.88
N ASN A 137 42.98 -24.39 14.59
CA ASN A 137 42.06 -25.40 14.05
C ASN A 137 41.22 -24.87 12.88
N ALA A 138 40.78 -23.62 12.92
CA ALA A 138 40.07 -22.99 11.80
C ALA A 138 40.95 -22.91 10.55
N LEU A 139 42.23 -22.52 10.70
CA LEU A 139 43.20 -22.48 9.61
C LEU A 139 43.46 -23.86 9.00
N LEU A 140 43.60 -24.90 9.84
CA LEU A 140 43.84 -26.28 9.40
C LEU A 140 42.65 -26.91 8.67
N LYS A 141 41.44 -26.34 8.82
CA LYS A 141 40.22 -26.82 8.15
C LYS A 141 39.84 -25.97 6.93
N LEU A 142 40.54 -24.87 6.69
CA LEU A 142 40.16 -23.92 5.64
C LEU A 142 40.16 -24.55 4.24
N HIS A 143 41.07 -25.48 3.95
CA HIS A 143 41.09 -26.18 2.66
C HIS A 143 39.88 -27.09 2.43
N LYS A 144 39.14 -27.47 3.48
CA LYS A 144 37.95 -28.33 3.39
C LYS A 144 36.67 -27.55 3.09
N THR A 145 36.73 -26.21 3.05
CA THR A 145 35.58 -25.34 2.84
C THR A 145 35.08 -25.33 1.39
N ASP A 146 35.99 -25.54 0.42
CA ASP A 146 35.70 -25.68 -1.00
C ASP A 146 36.66 -26.72 -1.61
N GLN A 147 36.14 -27.60 -2.47
CA GLN A 147 36.92 -28.71 -3.06
C GLN A 147 38.16 -28.24 -3.84
N MET A 148 38.15 -27.00 -4.34
CA MET A 148 39.24 -26.39 -5.09
C MET A 148 39.84 -25.19 -4.34
N PHE A 149 39.63 -25.08 -3.02
CA PHE A 149 40.08 -23.93 -2.23
C PHE A 149 41.57 -23.67 -2.40
N VAL A 150 42.42 -24.69 -2.21
CA VAL A 150 43.89 -24.55 -2.32
C VAL A 150 44.32 -24.09 -3.71
N HIS A 151 43.62 -24.55 -4.76
CA HIS A 151 43.90 -24.14 -6.14
C HIS A 151 43.47 -22.69 -6.39
N LYS A 152 42.28 -22.29 -5.95
CA LYS A 152 41.77 -20.92 -6.06
C LYS A 152 42.63 -19.96 -5.24
N PHE A 153 43.01 -20.36 -4.03
CA PHE A 153 43.90 -19.61 -3.15
C PHE A 153 45.28 -19.40 -3.79
N ARG A 154 45.88 -20.46 -4.34
CA ARG A 154 47.12 -20.36 -5.13
C ARG A 154 46.99 -19.36 -6.26
N LYS A 155 45.89 -19.41 -7.01
CA LYS A 155 45.64 -18.47 -8.11
C LYS A 155 45.57 -17.01 -7.63
N CYS A 156 45.01 -16.77 -6.45
CA CYS A 156 45.05 -15.44 -5.83
C CYS A 156 46.48 -15.04 -5.42
N CYS A 157 47.28 -15.96 -4.86
CA CYS A 157 48.67 -15.71 -4.47
C CYS A 157 49.61 -15.45 -5.65
N ASP A 158 49.35 -16.08 -6.79
CA ASP A 158 50.15 -15.97 -8.02
C ASP A 158 49.77 -14.71 -8.84
N ALA A 159 48.64 -14.07 -8.53
CA ALA A 159 48.21 -12.83 -9.15
C ALA A 159 48.87 -11.61 -8.48
N ASP A 160 49.28 -10.62 -9.28
CA ASP A 160 49.72 -9.34 -8.74
C ASP A 160 48.51 -8.50 -8.31
N LEU A 161 48.05 -8.71 -7.08
CA LEU A 161 46.88 -8.00 -6.54
C LEU A 161 47.13 -6.48 -6.37
N ASN A 162 48.38 -6.02 -6.39
CA ASN A 162 48.70 -4.58 -6.41
C ASN A 162 48.36 -3.98 -7.78
N SER A 163 48.62 -4.71 -8.88
CA SER A 163 48.17 -4.28 -10.22
C SER A 163 46.64 -4.22 -10.31
N VAL A 164 45.93 -5.12 -9.65
CA VAL A 164 44.46 -5.13 -9.57
C VAL A 164 43.95 -3.93 -8.78
N SER A 165 44.58 -3.61 -7.65
CA SER A 165 44.24 -2.43 -6.85
C SER A 165 44.45 -1.14 -7.65
N TYR A 166 45.57 -1.06 -8.39
CA TYR A 166 45.85 0.04 -9.32
C TYR A 166 44.81 0.12 -10.46
N LEU A 167 44.43 -1.00 -11.08
CA LEU A 167 43.41 -1.03 -12.14
C LEU A 167 42.03 -0.61 -11.63
N VAL A 168 41.69 -0.92 -10.38
CA VAL A 168 40.43 -0.50 -9.76
C VAL A 168 40.46 0.99 -9.40
N GLU A 169 41.59 1.50 -8.91
CA GLU A 169 41.81 2.94 -8.72
C GLU A 169 41.78 3.71 -10.06
N GLU A 170 42.41 3.17 -11.11
CA GLU A 170 42.46 3.75 -12.45
C GLU A 170 41.08 3.69 -13.13
N ALA A 171 40.34 2.59 -13.01
CA ALA A 171 38.97 2.49 -13.50
C ALA A 171 37.99 3.41 -12.76
N GLY A 172 38.15 3.54 -11.43
CA GLY A 172 37.39 4.49 -10.62
C GLY A 172 37.68 5.94 -11.01
N GLN A 173 38.95 6.28 -11.23
CA GLN A 173 39.35 7.59 -11.76
C GLN A 173 38.80 7.81 -13.17
N LEU A 174 38.82 6.82 -14.04
CA LEU A 174 38.31 6.93 -15.41
C LEU A 174 36.80 7.14 -15.45
N GLN A 175 36.03 6.47 -14.58
CA GLN A 175 34.60 6.71 -14.42
C GLN A 175 34.29 8.10 -13.85
N ALA A 176 35.13 8.59 -12.92
CA ALA A 176 35.03 9.94 -12.39
C ALA A 176 35.32 10.99 -13.48
N VAL A 177 36.35 10.78 -14.31
CA VAL A 177 36.68 11.63 -15.47
C VAL A 177 35.52 11.69 -16.45
N GLN A 178 34.96 10.54 -16.85
CA GLN A 178 33.81 10.50 -17.75
C GLN A 178 32.59 11.21 -17.15
N SER A 179 32.36 11.06 -15.84
CA SER A 179 31.27 11.75 -15.16
C SER A 179 31.49 13.27 -15.11
N LEU A 180 32.73 13.70 -14.85
CA LEU A 180 33.12 15.11 -14.86
C LEU A 180 32.97 15.73 -16.26
N GLU A 181 33.36 15.02 -17.32
CA GLU A 181 33.18 15.47 -18.71
C GLU A 181 31.70 15.69 -19.05
N VAL A 182 30.84 14.74 -18.68
CA VAL A 182 29.40 14.83 -18.91
C VAL A 182 28.80 16.02 -18.14
N LEU A 183 29.14 16.21 -16.86
CA LEU A 183 28.62 17.34 -16.09
C LEU A 183 29.22 18.68 -16.54
N THR A 184 30.47 18.71 -17.01
CA THR A 184 31.07 19.92 -17.59
C THR A 184 30.39 20.29 -18.91
N GLN A 185 30.06 19.31 -19.75
CA GLN A 185 29.25 19.53 -20.94
C GLN A 185 27.85 20.05 -20.56
N ALA A 186 27.24 19.47 -19.54
CA ALA A 186 25.95 19.94 -19.03
C ALA A 186 26.02 21.37 -18.49
N ALA A 187 27.12 21.75 -17.82
CA ALA A 187 27.36 23.12 -17.37
C ALA A 187 27.36 24.12 -18.53
N GLN A 188 27.77 23.68 -19.73
CA GLN A 188 27.85 24.53 -20.91
C GLN A 188 26.58 24.55 -21.75
N ILE A 189 25.86 23.45 -21.93
CA ILE A 189 24.70 23.41 -22.87
C ILE A 189 23.46 22.77 -22.27
N GLY A 190 23.52 22.37 -21.01
CA GLY A 190 22.45 21.66 -20.34
C GLY A 190 21.24 22.55 -20.06
N LYS A 191 20.10 21.87 -19.90
CA LYS A 191 18.83 22.49 -19.51
C LYS A 191 18.14 21.60 -18.50
N TRP A 192 17.76 22.18 -17.37
CA TRP A 192 16.88 21.55 -16.40
C TRP A 192 15.47 21.55 -16.94
N VAL A 193 14.84 20.37 -17.01
CA VAL A 193 13.46 20.21 -17.49
C VAL A 193 12.65 19.57 -16.37
N PHE A 194 11.56 20.24 -16.03
CA PHE A 194 10.68 19.80 -14.97
C PHE A 194 9.37 19.26 -15.55
N ALA A 195 8.77 18.30 -14.86
CA ALA A 195 7.45 17.80 -15.19
C ALA A 195 6.38 18.90 -15.15
N SER A 196 5.37 18.70 -15.97
CA SER A 196 4.11 19.45 -15.97
C SER A 196 3.15 18.89 -14.92
N CYS A 197 2.13 19.68 -14.57
CA CYS A 197 1.04 19.26 -13.68
C CYS A 197 0.43 17.92 -14.14
N ASN A 198 0.10 17.79 -15.42
CA ASN A 198 -0.50 16.57 -15.98
C ASN A 198 0.41 15.35 -15.83
N GLN A 199 1.71 15.48 -16.06
CA GLN A 199 2.66 14.37 -15.86
C GLN A 199 2.71 13.96 -14.39
N VAL A 200 2.76 14.91 -13.45
CA VAL A 200 2.78 14.59 -12.01
C VAL A 200 1.49 13.89 -11.57
N LEU A 201 0.33 14.34 -12.07
CA LEU A 201 -0.96 13.78 -11.69
C LEU A 201 -1.25 12.43 -12.38
N GLN A 202 -0.92 12.24 -13.66
CA GLN A 202 -1.09 10.98 -14.39
C GLN A 202 -0.18 9.86 -13.87
N HIS A 203 1.02 10.19 -13.36
CA HIS A 203 1.92 9.18 -12.79
C HIS A 203 1.45 8.62 -11.43
N ASN A 204 0.36 9.13 -10.84
CA ASN A 204 -0.30 8.45 -9.73
C ASN A 204 -1.05 7.17 -10.15
N ASP A 205 -1.36 7.02 -11.44
CA ASP A 205 -2.26 5.99 -11.97
C ASP A 205 -1.55 4.66 -12.34
N SER A 206 -0.21 4.63 -12.33
CA SER A 206 0.58 3.45 -12.72
C SER A 206 1.20 2.73 -11.52
N VAL A 207 1.22 1.39 -11.51
CA VAL A 207 1.79 0.53 -10.44
C VAL A 207 3.31 0.70 -10.22
N ALA A 208 3.96 1.62 -10.95
CA ALA A 208 5.38 1.92 -10.81
C ALA A 208 5.71 2.40 -9.39
N SER A 209 6.84 1.92 -8.86
CA SER A 209 7.30 2.25 -7.52
C SER A 209 7.53 3.77 -7.36
N ASN A 210 7.37 4.30 -6.15
CA ASN A 210 7.64 5.73 -5.86
C ASN A 210 9.06 6.16 -6.31
N LYS A 211 10.01 5.24 -6.35
CA LYS A 211 11.39 5.46 -6.80
C LYS A 211 11.47 5.66 -8.33
N GLU A 212 10.78 4.85 -9.11
CA GLU A 212 10.72 5.00 -10.58
C GLU A 212 10.00 6.29 -11.00
N ARG A 213 8.99 6.74 -10.23
CA ARG A 213 8.25 7.98 -10.50
C ARG A 213 9.10 9.24 -10.32
N LYS A 214 9.81 9.36 -9.19
CA LYS A 214 10.69 10.50 -8.89
C LYS A 214 11.77 10.71 -9.97
N ASN A 215 12.24 9.61 -10.57
CA ASN A 215 13.25 9.68 -11.64
C ASN A 215 12.80 10.43 -12.89
N THR A 216 11.48 10.50 -13.17
CA THR A 216 10.97 11.07 -14.43
C THR A 216 10.53 12.53 -14.33
N TRP A 217 10.35 13.06 -13.13
CA TRP A 217 9.78 14.41 -12.92
C TRP A 217 10.80 15.54 -13.06
N PHE A 218 12.07 15.21 -12.96
CA PHE A 218 13.17 16.17 -13.05
C PHE A 218 14.34 15.54 -13.80
N VAL A 219 14.69 16.15 -14.93
CA VAL A 219 15.76 15.64 -15.80
C VAL A 219 16.68 16.77 -16.25
N LEU A 220 17.95 16.43 -16.43
CA LEU A 220 18.94 17.28 -17.06
C LEU A 220 19.04 16.89 -18.53
N GLN A 221 18.55 17.75 -19.41
CA GLN A 221 18.66 17.55 -20.84
C GLN A 221 19.97 18.15 -21.35
N ILE A 222 20.76 17.34 -22.05
CA ILE A 222 22.00 17.73 -22.71
C ILE A 222 21.81 17.40 -24.19
N ASP A 223 21.49 18.42 -24.99
CA ASP A 223 21.14 18.27 -26.41
C ASP A 223 19.94 17.31 -26.60
N THR A 224 20.14 16.14 -27.19
CA THR A 224 19.10 15.09 -27.35
C THR A 224 19.05 14.09 -26.20
N ASN A 225 20.07 14.04 -25.35
CA ASN A 225 20.17 13.09 -24.26
C ASN A 225 19.50 13.64 -22.98
N LYS A 226 18.94 12.73 -22.18
CA LYS A 226 18.36 13.04 -20.87
C LYS A 226 19.09 12.26 -19.80
N LEU A 227 19.54 12.97 -18.77
CA LEU A 227 20.02 12.38 -17.53
C LEU A 227 18.89 12.47 -16.49
N TYR A 228 18.54 11.33 -15.93
CA TYR A 228 17.51 11.22 -14.90
C TYR A 228 18.11 11.47 -13.51
N TYR A 229 17.25 11.78 -12.54
CA TYR A 229 17.61 12.09 -11.16
C TYR A 229 18.69 11.15 -10.58
N ASP A 230 18.46 9.83 -10.56
CA ASP A 230 19.39 8.85 -9.99
C ASP A 230 20.74 8.83 -10.74
N GLN A 231 20.71 9.07 -12.06
CA GLN A 231 21.93 9.10 -12.87
C GLN A 231 22.77 10.35 -12.57
N ILE A 232 22.12 11.47 -12.26
CA ILE A 232 22.79 12.71 -11.88
C ILE A 232 23.42 12.54 -10.50
N GLU A 233 22.68 12.02 -9.51
CA GLU A 233 23.22 11.75 -8.17
C GLU A 233 24.41 10.80 -8.23
N HIS A 234 24.27 9.68 -8.95
CA HIS A 234 25.35 8.72 -9.13
C HIS A 234 26.61 9.35 -9.77
N LYS A 235 26.45 10.20 -10.78
CA LYS A 235 27.59 10.90 -11.41
C LYS A 235 28.25 11.90 -10.45
N ILE A 236 27.46 12.60 -9.64
CA ILE A 236 27.97 13.51 -8.61
C ILE A 236 28.76 12.73 -7.54
N ASP A 237 28.23 11.60 -7.08
CA ASP A 237 28.90 10.74 -6.10
C ASP A 237 30.22 10.21 -6.63
N LEU A 238 30.27 9.74 -7.89
CA LEU A 238 31.51 9.29 -8.53
C LEU A 238 32.57 10.40 -8.60
N ILE A 239 32.17 11.65 -8.87
CA ILE A 239 33.08 12.79 -8.90
C ILE A 239 33.63 13.08 -7.49
N TYR A 240 32.77 13.09 -6.46
CA TYR A 240 33.21 13.29 -5.08
C TYR A 240 34.13 12.17 -4.58
N LEU A 241 33.95 10.94 -5.05
CA LEU A 241 34.80 9.80 -4.70
C LEU A 241 36.14 9.80 -5.46
N GLY A 242 36.14 10.22 -6.73
CA GLY A 242 37.32 10.18 -7.61
C GLY A 242 38.25 11.40 -7.52
N TYR A 243 37.74 12.55 -7.10
CA TYR A 243 38.50 13.81 -7.08
C TYR A 243 38.64 14.38 -5.67
N SER A 244 39.89 14.45 -5.18
CA SER A 244 40.26 15.06 -3.90
C SER A 244 40.70 16.52 -4.00
N LYS A 245 40.78 17.09 -5.21
CA LYS A 245 41.32 18.43 -5.46
C LYS A 245 40.23 19.45 -5.77
N GLU A 246 40.19 20.55 -5.00
CA GLU A 246 39.24 21.67 -5.14
C GLU A 246 39.14 22.28 -6.55
N LYS A 247 40.20 22.23 -7.37
CA LYS A 247 40.23 22.92 -8.68
C LYS A 247 39.32 22.29 -9.74
N GLU A 248 39.18 20.96 -9.75
CA GLU A 248 38.39 20.25 -10.76
C GLU A 248 36.89 20.31 -10.41
N LEU A 249 36.57 20.24 -9.12
CA LEU A 249 35.21 20.42 -8.60
C LEU A 249 34.62 21.80 -8.91
N LYS A 250 35.45 22.87 -8.90
CA LYS A 250 35.00 24.24 -9.22
C LYS A 250 34.30 24.38 -10.57
N GLN A 251 34.60 23.52 -11.55
CA GLN A 251 33.98 23.59 -12.88
C GLN A 251 32.51 23.14 -12.88
N VAL A 252 32.13 22.27 -11.95
CA VAL A 252 30.79 21.68 -11.86
C VAL A 252 30.06 22.06 -10.57
N GLU A 253 30.72 22.75 -9.64
CA GLU A 253 30.17 23.17 -8.35
C GLU A 253 28.88 23.99 -8.50
N ALA A 254 28.85 24.93 -9.44
CA ALA A 254 27.65 25.71 -9.74
C ALA A 254 26.48 24.82 -10.22
N LEU A 255 26.76 23.82 -11.07
CA LEU A 255 25.76 22.87 -11.54
C LEU A 255 25.24 21.99 -10.39
N ILE A 256 26.13 21.52 -9.51
CA ILE A 256 25.74 20.73 -8.32
C ILE A 256 24.86 21.56 -7.39
N GLN A 257 25.18 22.85 -7.20
CA GLN A 257 24.34 23.75 -6.40
C GLN A 257 22.98 23.98 -7.06
N GLN A 258 22.94 24.26 -8.37
CA GLN A 258 21.70 24.36 -9.13
C GLN A 258 20.87 23.07 -9.04
N PHE A 259 21.50 21.89 -9.11
CA PHE A 259 20.82 20.61 -8.96
C PHE A 259 20.10 20.51 -7.61
N LYS A 260 20.75 20.91 -6.51
CA LYS A 260 20.12 20.94 -5.18
C LYS A 260 18.92 21.90 -5.14
N THR A 261 19.06 23.11 -5.67
CA THR A 261 17.97 24.09 -5.73
C THR A 261 16.82 23.61 -6.62
N CYS A 262 17.12 23.00 -7.76
CA CYS A 262 16.12 22.43 -8.66
C CYS A 262 15.35 21.27 -8.02
N LYS A 263 16.01 20.42 -7.22
CA LYS A 263 15.32 19.37 -6.44
C LYS A 263 14.27 19.98 -5.51
N GLU A 264 14.60 21.08 -4.84
CA GLU A 264 13.65 21.74 -3.96
C GLU A 264 12.50 22.42 -4.73
N ILE A 265 12.80 23.08 -5.85
CA ILE A 265 11.77 23.65 -6.75
C ILE A 265 10.80 22.57 -7.22
N GLU A 266 11.31 21.41 -7.66
CA GLU A 266 10.48 20.28 -8.07
C GLU A 266 9.60 19.78 -6.92
N ARG A 267 10.19 19.60 -5.73
CA ARG A 267 9.47 19.16 -4.53
C ARG A 267 8.31 20.09 -4.18
N LEU A 268 8.55 21.40 -4.22
CA LEU A 268 7.54 22.43 -3.95
C LEU A 268 6.41 22.39 -4.99
N ARG A 269 6.73 22.28 -6.28
CA ARG A 269 5.75 22.20 -7.38
C ARG A 269 4.88 20.95 -7.29
N VAL A 270 5.52 19.79 -7.09
CA VAL A 270 4.83 18.52 -6.90
C VAL A 270 3.89 18.59 -5.70
N ARG A 271 4.33 19.18 -4.58
CA ARG A 271 3.49 19.35 -3.39
C ARG A 271 2.31 20.29 -3.65
N PHE A 272 2.52 21.41 -4.34
CA PHE A 272 1.45 22.33 -4.74
C PHE A 272 0.37 21.64 -5.57
N TRP A 273 0.74 20.89 -6.60
CA TRP A 273 -0.22 20.17 -7.45
C TRP A 273 -0.88 18.99 -6.75
N LYS A 274 -0.14 18.25 -5.90
CA LYS A 274 -0.70 17.18 -5.07
C LYS A 274 -1.74 17.68 -4.07
N LYS A 275 -1.63 18.93 -3.59
CA LYS A 275 -2.66 19.63 -2.79
C LYS A 275 -3.74 20.32 -3.63
N GLY A 276 -3.85 20.01 -4.92
CA GLY A 276 -4.90 20.54 -5.81
C GLY A 276 -4.70 21.96 -6.31
N GLY A 277 -3.52 22.55 -6.11
CA GLY A 277 -3.17 23.83 -6.71
C GLY A 277 -3.16 23.74 -8.23
N ARG A 278 -3.61 24.79 -8.91
CA ARG A 278 -3.53 24.93 -10.38
C ARG A 278 -2.94 26.28 -10.71
N GLN A 279 -1.96 26.27 -11.60
CA GLN A 279 -1.38 27.46 -12.17
C GLN A 279 -1.04 27.16 -13.61
N GLU A 280 -1.43 28.07 -14.51
CA GLU A 280 -1.11 27.99 -15.93
C GLU A 280 0.42 28.01 -16.07
N THR A 281 0.99 26.83 -16.27
CA THR A 281 2.43 26.68 -16.44
C THR A 281 2.63 25.66 -17.54
N GLY A 282 3.10 26.13 -18.70
CA GLY A 282 3.72 25.25 -19.69
C GLY A 282 4.91 24.50 -19.07
N SER A 283 5.57 23.65 -19.85
CA SER A 283 6.77 22.95 -19.39
C SER A 283 7.82 23.95 -18.88
N LEU A 284 8.10 23.95 -17.57
CA LEU A 284 9.15 24.76 -16.97
C LEU A 284 10.50 24.18 -17.37
N SER A 285 11.38 25.05 -17.84
CA SER A 285 12.71 24.65 -18.24
C SER A 285 13.71 25.78 -18.02
N LEU A 286 14.83 25.50 -17.37
CA LEU A 286 15.87 26.48 -17.00
C LEU A 286 17.18 26.12 -17.68
N ALA A 287 17.85 27.09 -18.28
CA ALA A 287 19.16 26.84 -18.85
C ALA A 287 20.22 26.79 -17.74
N VAL A 288 21.11 25.80 -17.77
CA VAL A 288 22.19 25.65 -16.77
C VAL A 288 23.11 26.87 -16.73
N LYS A 289 23.24 27.59 -17.86
CA LYS A 289 23.99 28.85 -17.95
C LYS A 289 23.39 30.02 -17.16
N GLU A 290 22.14 29.92 -16.71
CA GLU A 290 21.52 30.98 -15.91
C GLU A 290 22.25 31.15 -14.57
N GLU A 291 22.26 32.38 -14.05
CA GLU A 291 22.86 32.66 -12.76
C GLU A 291 22.12 31.92 -11.64
N VAL A 292 22.86 31.47 -10.61
CA VAL A 292 22.29 30.77 -9.44
C VAL A 292 21.16 31.59 -8.78
N SER A 293 21.26 32.92 -8.82
CA SER A 293 20.25 33.85 -8.32
C SER A 293 18.86 33.65 -8.95
N VAL A 294 18.77 33.23 -10.22
CA VAL A 294 17.50 32.95 -10.89
C VAL A 294 16.81 31.73 -10.29
N TYR A 295 17.59 30.70 -9.93
CA TYR A 295 17.10 29.50 -9.28
C TYR A 295 16.59 29.82 -7.87
N ASP A 296 17.35 30.60 -7.10
CA ASP A 296 16.95 31.00 -5.74
C ASP A 296 15.66 31.84 -5.76
N GLN A 297 15.55 32.79 -6.70
CA GLN A 297 14.33 33.57 -6.90
C GLN A 297 13.13 32.69 -7.27
N LEU A 298 13.34 31.68 -8.10
CA LEU A 298 12.29 30.76 -8.51
C LEU A 298 11.87 29.85 -7.34
N GLN A 299 12.82 29.38 -6.52
CA GLN A 299 12.53 28.64 -5.30
C GLN A 299 11.66 29.48 -4.36
N MET A 300 12.10 30.71 -4.02
CA MET A 300 11.34 31.62 -3.16
C MET A 300 9.94 31.91 -3.71
N LYS A 301 9.80 32.05 -5.03
CA LYS A 301 8.51 32.23 -5.68
C LYS A 301 7.60 31.01 -5.44
N TRP A 302 8.09 29.79 -5.61
CA TRP A 302 7.30 28.58 -5.38
C TRP A 302 6.98 28.33 -3.91
N GLU A 303 7.88 28.69 -2.99
CA GLU A 303 7.62 28.69 -1.55
C GLU A 303 6.43 29.60 -1.23
N SER A 304 6.45 30.84 -1.75
CA SER A 304 5.36 31.81 -1.56
C SER A 304 4.03 31.35 -2.18
N ILE A 305 4.08 30.75 -3.38
CA ILE A 305 2.89 30.19 -4.04
C ILE A 305 2.29 29.07 -3.20
N LEU A 306 3.12 28.14 -2.71
CA LEU A 306 2.67 27.03 -1.89
C LEU A 306 2.08 27.52 -0.55
N GLU A 307 2.73 28.48 0.11
CA GLU A 307 2.24 29.07 1.36
C GLU A 307 0.89 29.78 1.16
N SER A 308 0.77 30.59 0.10
CA SER A 308 -0.48 31.25 -0.27
C SER A 308 -1.60 30.24 -0.54
N TRP A 309 -1.28 29.17 -1.27
CA TRP A 309 -2.22 28.09 -1.55
C TRP A 309 -2.67 27.37 -0.29
N GLN A 310 -1.76 27.07 0.64
CA GLN A 310 -2.09 26.43 1.93
C GLN A 310 -3.03 27.30 2.77
N LYS A 311 -2.80 28.62 2.83
CA LYS A 311 -3.72 29.56 3.50
C LYS A 311 -5.10 29.56 2.84
N LYS A 312 -5.15 29.55 1.50
CA LYS A 312 -6.41 29.47 0.75
C LYS A 312 -7.14 28.15 0.98
N CYS A 313 -6.42 27.03 1.03
CA CYS A 313 -6.97 25.71 1.35
C CYS A 313 -7.65 25.72 2.73
N LEU A 314 -6.95 26.26 3.74
CA LEU A 314 -7.47 26.40 5.10
C LEU A 314 -8.76 27.25 5.13
N GLN A 315 -8.75 28.37 4.42
CA GLN A 315 -9.91 29.26 4.31
C GLN A 315 -11.10 28.52 3.66
N LEU A 316 -10.91 27.92 2.48
CA LEU A 316 -11.96 27.17 1.77
C LEU A 316 -12.55 26.05 2.63
N ARG A 317 -11.73 25.31 3.36
CA ARG A 317 -12.17 24.21 4.25
C ARG A 317 -12.95 24.69 5.47
N THR A 318 -12.68 25.92 5.91
CA THR A 318 -13.38 26.59 7.00
C THR A 318 -14.71 27.16 6.53
N ASP A 319 -14.71 27.84 5.39
CA ASP A 319 -15.89 28.49 4.81
C ASP A 319 -16.90 27.47 4.26
N TYR A 320 -16.41 26.35 3.72
CA TYR A 320 -17.22 25.29 3.13
C TYR A 320 -16.91 23.92 3.76
N PRO A 321 -17.53 23.57 4.91
CA PRO A 321 -17.31 22.30 5.61
C PRO A 321 -17.45 21.04 4.76
N ALA A 322 -18.33 21.07 3.75
CA ALA A 322 -18.54 19.95 2.83
C ALA A 322 -17.28 19.59 2.01
N LEU A 323 -16.36 20.54 1.80
CA LEU A 323 -15.09 20.28 1.11
C LEU A 323 -14.16 19.36 1.92
N ASN A 324 -14.40 19.18 3.22
CA ASN A 324 -13.62 18.29 4.07
C ASN A 324 -13.87 16.80 3.79
N TYR A 325 -14.73 16.45 2.83
CA TYR A 325 -14.98 15.07 2.39
C TYR A 325 -14.17 14.67 1.15
N PHE A 326 -13.42 15.62 0.58
CA PHE A 326 -12.69 15.45 -0.66
C PHE A 326 -11.31 16.14 -0.60
N THR A 327 -10.36 15.56 -1.29
CA THR A 327 -9.14 16.28 -1.69
C THR A 327 -9.49 17.31 -2.76
N PHE A 328 -8.70 18.38 -2.89
CA PHE A 328 -8.92 19.37 -3.94
C PHE A 328 -8.75 18.79 -5.34
N ASN A 329 -7.88 17.78 -5.51
CA ASN A 329 -7.77 17.06 -6.77
C ASN A 329 -9.03 16.23 -7.10
N GLU A 330 -9.64 15.58 -6.11
CA GLU A 330 -10.95 14.92 -6.30
C GLU A 330 -12.04 15.93 -6.68
N ILE A 331 -12.07 17.12 -6.05
CA ILE A 331 -13.05 18.16 -6.39
C ILE A 331 -12.89 18.61 -7.84
N ARG A 332 -11.65 18.85 -8.30
CA ARG A 332 -11.37 19.22 -9.69
C ARG A 332 -11.78 18.12 -10.67
N PHE A 333 -11.45 16.87 -10.37
CA PHE A 333 -11.92 15.72 -11.15
C PHE A 333 -13.45 15.66 -11.22
N LEU A 334 -14.13 15.82 -10.08
CA LEU A 334 -15.60 15.84 -10.03
C LEU A 334 -16.18 17.00 -10.81
N ALA A 335 -15.53 18.17 -10.80
CA ALA A 335 -15.94 19.31 -11.61
C ALA A 335 -15.83 19.04 -13.11
N GLU A 336 -14.77 18.38 -13.58
CA GLU A 336 -14.65 17.93 -14.97
C GLU A 336 -15.78 16.96 -15.35
N LYS A 337 -16.11 16.01 -14.46
CA LYS A 337 -17.23 15.09 -14.66
C LYS A 337 -18.58 15.83 -14.64
N LEU A 338 -18.78 16.77 -13.73
CA LEU A 338 -19.98 17.60 -13.66
C LEU A 338 -20.16 18.42 -14.95
N ASN A 339 -19.11 19.05 -15.46
CA ASN A 339 -19.13 19.76 -16.74
C ASN A 339 -19.50 18.83 -17.90
N THR A 340 -18.86 17.67 -17.97
CA THR A 340 -19.13 16.67 -19.01
C THR A 340 -20.59 16.21 -18.96
N ILE A 341 -21.09 15.89 -17.76
CA ILE A 341 -22.46 15.40 -17.56
C ILE A 341 -23.48 16.51 -17.83
N ALA A 342 -23.21 17.75 -17.43
CA ALA A 342 -24.11 18.88 -17.65
C ALA A 342 -24.39 19.12 -19.15
N THR A 343 -23.42 18.85 -20.02
CA THR A 343 -23.56 18.98 -21.48
C THR A 343 -24.24 17.78 -22.16
N CYS A 344 -24.42 16.66 -21.45
CA CYS A 344 -25.01 15.44 -22.02
C CYS A 344 -26.54 15.56 -22.17
N PRO A 345 -27.18 14.75 -23.05
CA PRO A 345 -28.64 14.66 -23.14
C PRO A 345 -29.29 14.22 -21.81
N GLU A 346 -30.48 14.73 -21.49
CA GLU A 346 -31.15 14.52 -20.21
C GLU A 346 -31.32 13.02 -19.83
N LYS A 347 -31.55 12.17 -20.84
CA LYS A 347 -31.65 10.71 -20.70
C LYS A 347 -30.37 10.04 -20.17
N ASP A 348 -29.20 10.64 -20.44
CA ASP A 348 -27.88 10.10 -20.09
C ASP A 348 -27.35 10.75 -18.80
N LYS A 349 -27.80 11.97 -18.47
CA LYS A 349 -27.37 12.70 -17.25
C LYS A 349 -27.57 11.89 -15.98
N LYS A 350 -28.79 11.39 -15.75
CA LYS A 350 -29.14 10.66 -14.52
C LYS A 350 -28.25 9.42 -14.34
N LEU A 351 -27.96 8.73 -15.45
CA LEU A 351 -27.14 7.53 -15.47
C LEU A 351 -25.66 7.83 -15.22
N LEU A 352 -25.10 8.86 -15.87
CA LEU A 352 -23.71 9.23 -15.66
C LEU A 352 -23.50 9.78 -14.24
N ALA A 353 -24.46 10.54 -13.73
CA ALA A 353 -24.46 11.03 -12.36
C ALA A 353 -24.47 9.90 -11.34
N SER A 354 -25.27 8.85 -11.55
CA SER A 354 -25.30 7.70 -10.64
C SER A 354 -23.98 6.93 -10.60
N ARG A 355 -23.21 6.92 -11.70
CA ARG A 355 -21.88 6.26 -11.74
C ARG A 355 -20.78 7.12 -11.14
N PHE A 356 -20.67 8.36 -11.61
CA PHE A 356 -19.44 9.15 -11.44
C PHE A 356 -19.55 10.20 -10.33
N LEU A 357 -20.76 10.56 -9.91
CA LEU A 357 -20.98 11.61 -8.91
C LEU A 357 -21.57 11.04 -7.62
N LEU A 358 -22.63 10.24 -7.73
CA LEU A 358 -23.39 9.76 -6.58
C LEU A 358 -22.52 9.06 -5.51
N PRO A 359 -21.59 8.14 -5.86
CA PRO A 359 -20.74 7.48 -4.86
C PRO A 359 -19.85 8.45 -4.08
N PHE A 360 -19.44 9.56 -4.70
CA PHE A 360 -18.66 10.60 -4.02
C PHE A 360 -19.54 11.42 -3.09
N LEU A 361 -20.72 11.83 -3.55
CA LEU A 361 -21.67 12.59 -2.75
C LEU A 361 -22.21 11.77 -1.56
N GLN A 362 -22.26 10.44 -1.70
CA GLN A 362 -22.63 9.52 -0.62
C GLN A 362 -21.62 9.51 0.55
N ARG A 363 -20.41 10.07 0.38
CA ARG A 363 -19.51 10.35 1.51
C ARG A 363 -20.06 11.47 2.41
N ILE A 364 -20.77 12.45 1.84
CA ILE A 364 -21.42 13.53 2.61
C ILE A 364 -22.70 13.02 3.26
N ASP A 365 -23.53 12.30 2.50
CA ASP A 365 -24.78 11.70 2.99
C ASP A 365 -25.00 10.32 2.37
N HIS A 366 -24.85 9.28 3.18
CA HIS A 366 -24.97 7.89 2.73
C HIS A 366 -26.38 7.52 2.25
N LYS A 367 -27.42 8.28 2.62
CA LYS A 367 -28.80 8.03 2.18
C LYS A 367 -29.10 8.68 0.82
N LEU A 368 -28.17 9.45 0.27
CA LEU A 368 -28.36 10.10 -1.02
C LEU A 368 -28.57 9.05 -2.11
N SER A 369 -29.67 9.20 -2.85
CA SER A 369 -30.07 8.29 -3.94
C SER A 369 -30.04 8.95 -5.32
N ASP A 370 -29.95 10.29 -5.37
CA ASP A 370 -29.95 11.05 -6.61
C ASP A 370 -29.02 12.27 -6.53
N ALA A 371 -28.21 12.46 -7.57
CA ALA A 371 -27.30 13.60 -7.72
C ALA A 371 -27.90 14.75 -8.55
N SER A 372 -29.16 14.64 -8.99
CA SER A 372 -29.82 15.62 -9.85
C SER A 372 -29.87 17.03 -9.24
N THR A 373 -30.00 17.17 -7.92
CA THR A 373 -29.99 18.48 -7.25
C THR A 373 -28.65 19.19 -7.42
N VAL A 374 -27.54 18.45 -7.30
CA VAL A 374 -26.19 18.99 -7.53
C VAL A 374 -26.03 19.42 -8.99
N LEU A 375 -26.47 18.56 -9.93
CA LEU A 375 -26.40 18.88 -11.37
C LEU A 375 -27.21 20.11 -11.77
N LYS A 376 -28.41 20.30 -11.19
CA LYS A 376 -29.27 21.47 -11.49
C LYS A 376 -28.65 22.78 -11.01
N LYS A 377 -27.91 22.76 -9.91
CA LYS A 377 -27.25 23.93 -9.34
C LYS A 377 -25.87 24.19 -9.94
N TRP A 378 -25.28 23.19 -10.59
CA TRP A 378 -23.96 23.29 -11.21
C TRP A 378 -23.98 24.25 -12.41
N LYS A 379 -23.04 25.19 -12.42
CA LYS A 379 -22.74 26.05 -13.57
C LYS A 379 -21.38 25.61 -14.12
N CYS A 380 -21.27 25.46 -15.43
CA CYS A 380 -20.02 25.01 -16.03
C CYS A 380 -18.92 26.04 -15.83
N VAL A 381 -17.87 25.66 -15.11
CA VAL A 381 -16.68 26.47 -14.82
C VAL A 381 -15.44 25.64 -15.18
N ALA A 382 -14.37 26.27 -15.66
CA ALA A 382 -13.13 25.57 -15.96
C ALA A 382 -12.61 24.83 -14.70
N ALA A 383 -12.31 23.53 -14.83
CA ALA A 383 -11.92 22.71 -13.68
C ALA A 383 -10.60 23.13 -13.03
N ASP A 384 -9.74 23.83 -13.78
CA ASP A 384 -8.50 24.41 -13.27
C ASP A 384 -8.69 25.78 -12.59
N SER A 385 -9.86 26.42 -12.71
CA SER A 385 -10.18 27.65 -11.99
C SER A 385 -10.34 27.37 -10.50
N ASP A 386 -9.96 28.31 -9.64
CA ASP A 386 -10.22 28.20 -8.20
C ASP A 386 -11.68 28.46 -7.82
N GLU A 387 -12.44 29.15 -8.68
CA GLU A 387 -13.88 29.38 -8.50
C GLU A 387 -14.66 28.06 -8.37
N VAL A 388 -14.17 27.02 -9.04
CA VAL A 388 -14.77 25.68 -9.01
C VAL A 388 -14.84 25.10 -7.59
N LEU A 389 -13.89 25.45 -6.73
CA LEU A 389 -13.79 24.92 -5.37
C LEU A 389 -14.87 25.54 -4.47
N SER A 390 -15.01 26.88 -4.54
CA SER A 390 -16.05 27.59 -3.80
C SER A 390 -17.44 27.19 -4.27
N GLN A 391 -17.65 27.12 -5.59
CA GLN A 391 -18.93 26.71 -6.17
C GLN A 391 -19.32 25.29 -5.75
N PHE A 392 -18.38 24.33 -5.81
CA PHE A 392 -18.64 22.96 -5.36
C PHE A 392 -18.97 22.92 -3.87
N GLY A 393 -18.26 23.72 -3.06
CA GLY A 393 -18.53 23.90 -1.64
C GLY A 393 -19.94 24.39 -1.36
N GLU A 394 -20.37 25.49 -2.01
CA GLU A 394 -21.72 26.07 -1.88
C GLU A 394 -22.83 25.07 -2.20
N ILE A 395 -22.68 24.33 -3.30
CA ILE A 395 -23.69 23.35 -3.73
C ILE A 395 -23.80 22.20 -2.71
N CYS A 396 -22.68 21.76 -2.15
CA CYS A 396 -22.64 20.66 -1.19
C CYS A 396 -22.97 21.09 0.24
N SER A 397 -22.93 22.37 0.58
CA SER A 397 -23.22 22.88 1.93
C SER A 397 -24.62 22.53 2.43
N GLU A 398 -25.65 22.58 1.57
CA GLU A 398 -27.01 22.20 1.94
C GLU A 398 -27.10 20.70 2.27
N MET A 399 -26.48 19.87 1.44
CA MET A 399 -26.43 18.43 1.64
C MET A 399 -25.71 18.07 2.94
N TRP A 400 -24.57 18.71 3.22
CA TRP A 400 -23.84 18.51 4.47
C TRP A 400 -24.61 19.01 5.70
N SER A 401 -25.39 20.08 5.54
CA SER A 401 -26.21 20.62 6.62
C SER A 401 -27.29 19.64 7.06
N ASN A 402 -27.91 18.96 6.09
CA ASN A 402 -29.00 18.00 6.28
C ASN A 402 -28.56 16.55 6.48
N SER A 403 -27.26 16.25 6.37
CA SER A 403 -26.73 14.88 6.44
C SER A 403 -26.95 14.22 7.80
N ASP A 404 -27.33 12.94 7.73
CA ASP A 404 -27.50 12.06 8.88
C ASP A 404 -26.20 11.34 9.30
N ASN A 405 -25.11 11.47 8.55
CA ASN A 405 -23.89 10.68 8.75
C ASN A 405 -23.28 10.89 10.16
N ASN A 406 -23.45 12.08 10.73
CA ASN A 406 -22.92 12.46 12.04
C ASN A 406 -23.98 12.39 13.17
N LYS A 407 -25.08 11.66 12.98
CA LYS A 407 -26.08 11.43 14.04
C LYS A 407 -25.56 10.42 15.07
N ILE A 408 -25.82 10.71 16.34
CA ILE A 408 -25.42 9.90 17.49
C ILE A 408 -26.69 9.33 18.12
N ARG A 409 -26.64 8.07 18.56
CA ARG A 409 -27.74 7.45 19.32
C ARG A 409 -27.85 8.03 20.73
N ASP A 410 -29.09 8.27 21.18
CA ASP A 410 -29.39 8.93 22.46
C ASP A 410 -28.88 8.17 23.70
N ASP A 411 -28.67 6.84 23.60
CA ASP A 411 -28.21 5.95 24.68
C ASP A 411 -26.68 5.84 24.80
N ALA A 412 -25.93 6.52 23.93
CA ALA A 412 -24.47 6.44 23.91
C ALA A 412 -23.84 6.95 25.21
N SER A 413 -22.84 6.26 25.76
CA SER A 413 -22.00 6.81 26.82
C SER A 413 -20.55 6.36 26.63
N SER A 414 -19.74 7.21 25.99
CA SER A 414 -18.31 6.96 25.93
C SER A 414 -17.65 7.43 27.22
N ARG A 415 -17.09 6.48 27.97
CA ARG A 415 -16.21 6.73 29.13
C ARG A 415 -14.73 6.51 28.82
N ILE A 416 -14.42 6.05 27.61
CA ILE A 416 -13.08 5.55 27.24
C ILE A 416 -12.22 6.65 26.60
N LEU A 417 -12.84 7.52 25.80
CA LEU A 417 -12.13 8.55 25.02
C LEU A 417 -12.28 9.92 25.67
N GLU A 418 -11.23 10.72 25.56
CA GLU A 418 -11.21 12.10 26.03
C GLU A 418 -11.53 13.08 24.88
N TYR A 419 -12.34 14.09 25.20
CA TYR A 419 -12.76 15.12 24.25
C TYR A 419 -11.74 16.26 24.16
N GLY A 420 -11.68 16.92 23.00
CA GLY A 420 -10.88 18.12 22.78
C GLY A 420 -9.36 17.88 22.65
N LYS A 421 -8.94 16.61 22.62
CA LYS A 421 -7.55 16.20 22.41
C LYS A 421 -7.46 14.92 21.58
N PRO A 422 -6.30 14.63 20.96
CA PRO A 422 -6.06 13.34 20.32
C PRO A 422 -6.13 12.19 21.35
N ASN A 423 -6.56 11.00 20.91
CA ASN A 423 -6.52 9.78 21.72
C ASN A 423 -5.65 8.73 21.01
N LEU A 424 -4.41 8.54 21.47
CA LEU A 424 -3.51 7.54 20.89
C LEU A 424 -3.76 6.15 21.50
N ILE A 425 -4.06 5.18 20.63
CA ILE A 425 -4.23 3.77 20.98
C ILE A 425 -3.15 2.96 20.27
N VAL A 426 -2.40 2.15 21.02
CA VAL A 426 -1.41 1.23 20.46
C VAL A 426 -1.98 -0.18 20.47
N GLN A 427 -2.21 -0.74 19.28
CA GLN A 427 -2.92 -2.01 19.08
C GLN A 427 -2.32 -2.81 17.91
N ASN A 428 -2.37 -4.14 17.98
CA ASN A 428 -1.89 -4.99 16.88
C ASN A 428 -2.79 -4.83 15.64
N SER A 429 -2.19 -4.76 14.44
CA SER A 429 -2.90 -4.61 13.16
C SER A 429 -3.91 -5.74 12.88
N SER A 430 -3.68 -6.94 13.43
CA SER A 430 -4.63 -8.05 13.37
C SER A 430 -5.96 -7.78 14.10
N GLN A 431 -6.03 -6.77 14.97
CA GLN A 431 -7.21 -6.41 15.76
C GLN A 431 -7.99 -5.22 15.16
N MET A 432 -7.94 -5.03 13.85
CA MET A 432 -8.57 -3.90 13.14
C MET A 432 -10.04 -3.68 13.50
N LEU A 433 -10.83 -4.75 13.68
CA LEU A 433 -12.25 -4.64 14.04
C LEU A 433 -12.51 -4.00 15.41
N ASN A 434 -11.51 -3.95 16.31
CA ASN A 434 -11.72 -3.36 17.63
C ASN A 434 -12.06 -1.87 17.57
N VAL A 435 -11.79 -1.21 16.44
CA VAL A 435 -12.27 0.15 16.18
C VAL A 435 -13.80 0.24 16.26
N LEU A 436 -14.53 -0.80 15.85
CA LEU A 436 -16.00 -0.82 15.87
C LEU A 436 -16.56 -0.69 17.29
N GLU A 437 -15.85 -1.19 18.30
CA GLU A 437 -16.24 -1.01 19.71
C GLU A 437 -16.18 0.45 20.15
N LEU A 438 -15.20 1.21 19.63
CA LEU A 438 -15.16 2.65 19.90
C LEU A 438 -16.41 3.33 19.34
N PHE A 439 -16.75 3.02 18.10
CA PHE A 439 -17.89 3.58 17.40
C PHE A 439 -19.23 3.21 18.06
N GLU A 440 -19.39 1.95 18.47
CA GLU A 440 -20.56 1.53 19.23
C GLU A 440 -20.64 2.26 20.59
N SER A 441 -19.52 2.44 21.30
CA SER A 441 -19.51 3.15 22.59
C SER A 441 -19.90 4.63 22.50
N VAL A 442 -19.69 5.27 21.34
CA VAL A 442 -20.12 6.65 21.06
C VAL A 442 -21.47 6.70 20.34
N GLY A 443 -22.09 5.57 20.02
CA GLY A 443 -23.37 5.49 19.33
C GLY A 443 -23.36 6.01 17.89
N VAL A 444 -22.23 5.86 17.19
CA VAL A 444 -22.06 6.25 15.77
C VAL A 444 -21.87 4.99 14.94
N ILE A 445 -22.63 4.86 13.85
CA ILE A 445 -22.36 3.83 12.84
C ILE A 445 -21.22 4.33 11.95
N PRO A 446 -20.04 3.68 11.95
CA PRO A 446 -18.90 4.17 11.19
C PRO A 446 -19.16 4.12 9.69
N ARG A 447 -18.59 5.10 8.99
CA ARG A 447 -18.61 5.26 7.53
C ARG A 447 -17.22 5.65 7.07
N ILE A 448 -16.98 5.67 5.76
CA ILE A 448 -15.65 5.93 5.19
C ILE A 448 -15.08 7.29 5.56
N GLU A 449 -15.92 8.30 5.76
CA GLU A 449 -15.51 9.62 6.22
C GLU A 449 -15.04 9.64 7.67
N HIS A 450 -15.51 8.69 8.49
CA HIS A 450 -15.18 8.60 9.91
C HIS A 450 -13.86 7.88 10.16
N ILE A 451 -13.50 6.89 9.33
CA ILE A 451 -12.30 6.08 9.51
C ILE A 451 -11.41 6.21 8.27
N LEU A 452 -10.23 6.79 8.44
CA LEU A 452 -9.17 6.77 7.42
C LEU A 452 -8.16 5.68 7.75
N ILE A 453 -8.12 4.63 6.92
CA ILE A 453 -7.11 3.58 7.01
C ILE A 453 -5.93 3.99 6.12
N CYS A 454 -4.79 4.28 6.75
CA CYS A 454 -3.59 4.65 6.03
C CYS A 454 -3.04 3.47 5.22
N LYS A 455 -2.73 3.76 3.95
CA LYS A 455 -2.07 2.90 2.98
C LYS A 455 -0.81 3.62 2.50
N GLU A 456 0.08 2.93 1.79
CA GLU A 456 1.32 3.52 1.27
C GLU A 456 1.05 4.74 0.37
N ASN A 457 -0.07 4.73 -0.36
CA ASN A 457 -0.50 5.80 -1.26
C ASN A 457 -1.46 6.82 -0.62
N THR A 458 -1.74 6.75 0.69
CA THR A 458 -2.56 7.74 1.38
C THR A 458 -1.83 9.08 1.41
N MET A 459 -2.55 10.16 1.08
CA MET A 459 -2.00 11.50 0.92
C MET A 459 -2.08 12.31 2.22
N GLU A 460 -1.16 13.26 2.40
CA GLU A 460 -1.18 14.25 3.51
C GLU A 460 -2.56 14.94 3.61
N GLU A 461 -3.15 15.30 2.46
CA GLU A 461 -4.43 16.00 2.38
C GLU A 461 -5.61 15.15 2.86
N GLU A 462 -5.58 13.82 2.70
CA GLU A 462 -6.67 12.95 3.19
C GLU A 462 -6.70 12.94 4.72
N VAL A 463 -5.53 12.93 5.36
CA VAL A 463 -5.40 13.06 6.81
C VAL A 463 -5.85 14.45 7.26
N GLU A 464 -5.43 15.50 6.54
CA GLU A 464 -5.90 16.88 6.78
C GLU A 464 -7.43 16.97 6.75
N CYS A 465 -8.07 16.40 5.72
CA CYS A 465 -9.52 16.32 5.61
C CYS A 465 -10.17 15.66 6.83
N LEU A 466 -9.63 14.53 7.30
CA LEU A 466 -10.13 13.83 8.50
C LEU A 466 -10.10 14.74 9.73
N LEU A 467 -8.99 15.46 9.95
CA LEU A 467 -8.84 16.37 11.08
C LEU A 467 -9.86 17.52 11.01
N PHE A 468 -10.03 18.12 9.83
CA PHE A 468 -11.04 19.17 9.64
C PHE A 468 -12.47 18.65 9.84
N ARG A 469 -12.79 17.41 9.41
CA ARG A 469 -14.12 16.81 9.68
C ARG A 469 -14.37 16.68 11.18
N ALA A 470 -13.39 16.21 11.95
CA ALA A 470 -13.50 16.06 13.40
C ALA A 470 -13.77 17.40 14.11
N VAL A 471 -12.99 18.44 13.78
CA VAL A 471 -13.11 19.75 14.41
C VAL A 471 -14.40 20.47 13.97
N THR A 472 -14.69 20.49 12.67
CA THR A 472 -15.83 21.24 12.12
C THR A 472 -17.17 20.62 12.52
N CYS A 473 -17.28 19.29 12.57
CA CYS A 473 -18.50 18.64 13.06
C CYS A 473 -18.75 18.92 14.54
N ALA A 474 -17.69 18.95 15.36
CA ALA A 474 -17.81 19.31 16.77
C ALA A 474 -18.29 20.77 16.95
N ARG A 475 -17.75 21.72 16.17
CA ARG A 475 -18.20 23.12 16.17
C ARG A 475 -19.66 23.28 15.75
N LYS A 476 -20.09 22.61 14.68
CA LYS A 476 -21.49 22.63 14.21
C LYS A 476 -22.45 22.20 15.32
N ARG A 477 -22.14 21.10 16.00
CA ARG A 477 -22.97 20.55 17.10
C ARG A 477 -23.05 21.52 18.29
N GLN A 478 -21.92 22.11 18.67
CA GLN A 478 -21.88 23.12 19.73
C GLN A 478 -22.75 24.34 19.39
N GLN A 479 -22.74 24.80 18.14
CA GLN A 479 -23.58 25.93 17.71
C GLN A 479 -25.07 25.58 17.75
N GLN A 480 -25.45 24.39 17.27
CA GLN A 480 -26.84 23.92 17.30
C GLN A 480 -27.41 23.84 18.72
N GLU A 481 -26.61 23.35 19.68
CA GLU A 481 -27.01 23.29 21.09
C GLU A 481 -27.24 24.69 21.68
N ILE A 482 -26.32 25.63 21.46
CA ILE A 482 -26.48 27.03 21.90
C ILE A 482 -27.75 27.67 21.32
N GLU A 483 -28.10 27.33 20.08
CA GLU A 483 -29.33 27.81 19.44
C GLU A 483 -30.60 27.14 20.01
N GLU A 484 -30.54 25.86 20.35
CA GLU A 484 -31.63 25.11 20.97
C GLU A 484 -31.90 25.59 22.41
N GLU A 485 -30.85 25.79 23.23
CA GLU A 485 -30.95 26.37 24.57
C GLU A 485 -31.59 27.77 24.57
N LYS A 486 -31.22 28.60 23.59
CA LYS A 486 -31.84 29.93 23.40
C LYS A 486 -33.32 29.84 23.05
N LYS A 487 -33.74 28.85 22.26
CA LYS A 487 -35.16 28.63 21.89
C LYS A 487 -35.98 28.06 23.06
N GLU A 488 -35.41 27.19 23.88
CA GLU A 488 -36.08 26.62 25.05
C GLU A 488 -36.36 27.66 26.15
N SER A 489 -35.53 28.70 26.26
CA SER A 489 -35.72 29.80 27.22
C SER A 489 -37.02 30.62 27.02
N VAL A 490 -37.75 30.43 25.91
CA VAL A 490 -39.01 31.14 25.58
C VAL A 490 -40.27 30.31 25.87
N THR A 491 -40.18 29.00 26.13
CA THR A 491 -41.35 28.13 26.40
C THR A 491 -41.13 27.24 27.63
N PRO A 492 -41.80 27.48 28.78
CA PRO A 492 -41.41 26.88 30.07
C PRO A 492 -41.76 25.39 30.29
N ASN A 493 -42.19 24.62 29.29
CA ASN A 493 -42.89 23.35 29.53
C ASN A 493 -42.42 22.14 28.69
N ARG A 494 -41.11 22.01 28.46
CA ARG A 494 -40.50 20.69 28.17
C ARG A 494 -39.47 20.39 29.25
N LYS A 495 -39.60 19.22 29.87
CA LYS A 495 -38.62 18.69 30.84
C LYS A 495 -37.24 18.78 30.20
N ALA A 496 -36.29 19.40 30.89
CA ALA A 496 -34.89 19.46 30.51
C ALA A 496 -34.40 18.07 30.07
N ALA A 497 -34.30 17.86 28.76
CA ALA A 497 -33.64 16.68 28.25
C ALA A 497 -32.17 16.90 28.54
N THR A 498 -31.66 16.15 29.52
CA THR A 498 -30.23 15.97 29.80
C THR A 498 -29.57 15.21 28.64
N ASN A 499 -29.72 15.69 27.41
CA ASN A 499 -29.04 15.15 26.24
C ASN A 499 -27.63 15.73 26.25
N SER A 500 -26.71 14.99 26.87
CA SER A 500 -25.30 15.37 26.90
C SER A 500 -24.78 15.51 25.46
N TRP A 501 -24.39 16.72 25.09
CA TRP A 501 -23.59 17.06 23.92
C TRP A 501 -22.47 16.05 23.65
N LYS A 502 -22.50 15.42 22.46
CA LYS A 502 -21.44 14.52 22.01
C LYS A 502 -21.12 14.80 20.54
N PRO A 503 -19.86 15.00 20.16
CA PRO A 503 -19.44 15.01 18.77
C PRO A 503 -19.21 13.58 18.24
N PRO A 504 -19.34 13.37 16.92
CA PRO A 504 -19.02 12.09 16.29
C PRO A 504 -17.52 11.77 16.41
N LEU A 505 -17.21 10.48 16.46
CA LEU A 505 -15.84 9.97 16.48
C LEU A 505 -15.23 9.94 15.08
N TYR A 506 -14.01 10.43 14.96
CA TYR A 506 -13.16 10.24 13.78
C TYR A 506 -11.90 9.46 14.15
N CYS A 507 -11.41 8.61 13.25
CA CYS A 507 -10.32 7.70 13.50
C CYS A 507 -9.29 7.67 12.35
N LEU A 508 -8.02 7.85 12.70
CA LEU A 508 -6.87 7.59 11.82
C LEU A 508 -6.25 6.24 12.20
N MET A 509 -6.20 5.30 11.26
CA MET A 509 -5.68 3.95 11.51
C MET A 509 -4.37 3.70 10.75
N TRP A 510 -3.42 3.09 11.44
CA TRP A 510 -2.13 2.61 10.92
C TRP A 510 -1.26 3.67 10.24
N PRO A 511 -1.03 4.85 10.87
CA PRO A 511 -0.20 5.91 10.28
C PRO A 511 1.21 5.46 9.88
N GLU A 512 1.74 4.40 10.48
CA GLU A 512 3.00 3.76 10.11
C GLU A 512 3.02 3.10 8.72
N MET A 513 1.86 2.92 8.07
CA MET A 513 1.76 2.42 6.69
C MET A 513 2.01 3.53 5.66
N LEU A 514 2.07 4.79 6.08
CA LEU A 514 2.43 5.91 5.23
C LEU A 514 3.91 5.84 4.85
N THR A 515 4.27 6.38 3.68
CA THR A 515 5.69 6.59 3.36
C THR A 515 6.35 7.50 4.40
N ILE A 516 7.66 7.35 4.61
CA ILE A 516 8.41 8.16 5.60
C ILE A 516 8.18 9.66 5.37
N GLU A 517 8.26 10.10 4.11
CA GLU A 517 8.03 11.50 3.71
C GLU A 517 6.60 11.97 4.04
N THR A 518 5.58 11.16 3.74
CA THR A 518 4.19 11.52 4.09
C THR A 518 3.98 11.53 5.61
N LEU A 519 4.56 10.57 6.34
CA LEU A 519 4.43 10.48 7.79
C LEU A 519 5.09 11.69 8.50
N GLU A 520 6.22 12.18 8.00
CA GLU A 520 6.85 13.42 8.46
C GLU A 520 5.92 14.62 8.30
N HIS A 521 5.35 14.78 7.11
CA HIS A 521 4.40 15.87 6.84
C HIS A 521 3.12 15.75 7.69
N VAL A 522 2.57 14.54 7.85
CA VAL A 522 1.41 14.29 8.73
C VAL A 522 1.75 14.59 10.18
N THR A 523 2.95 14.23 10.65
CA THR A 523 3.39 14.57 12.02
C THR A 523 3.45 16.08 12.20
N GLN A 524 3.99 16.81 11.22
CA GLN A 524 4.02 18.26 11.24
C GLN A 524 2.60 18.86 11.20
N LEU A 525 1.69 18.28 10.42
CA LEU A 525 0.29 18.69 10.36
C LEU A 525 -0.40 18.57 11.72
N PHE A 526 -0.20 17.46 12.45
CA PHE A 526 -0.72 17.29 13.81
C PHE A 526 -0.15 18.34 14.76
N ARG A 527 1.16 18.65 14.66
CA ARG A 527 1.79 19.71 15.46
C ARG A 527 1.12 21.05 15.21
N THR A 528 1.00 21.45 13.95
CA THR A 528 0.45 22.76 13.57
C THR A 528 -1.05 22.89 13.86
N LEU A 529 -1.85 21.85 13.55
CA LEU A 529 -3.31 21.95 13.65
C LEU A 529 -3.88 21.60 15.03
N LEU A 530 -3.22 20.73 15.81
CA LEU A 530 -3.79 20.21 17.06
C LEU A 530 -2.93 20.49 18.29
N LEU A 531 -1.60 20.60 18.16
CA LEU A 531 -0.68 20.63 19.31
C LEU A 531 0.03 21.98 19.53
N ASP A 532 -0.06 22.91 18.58
CA ASP A 532 0.46 24.27 18.72
C ASP A 532 -0.23 24.99 19.88
N ASP A 533 0.48 25.87 20.60
CA ASP A 533 -0.08 26.55 21.77
C ASP A 533 -1.33 27.37 21.45
N ASN A 534 -1.41 27.96 20.26
CA ASN A 534 -2.61 28.68 19.82
C ASN A 534 -3.72 27.70 19.45
N ALA A 535 -3.38 26.63 18.72
CA ALA A 535 -4.33 25.58 18.37
C ALA A 535 -4.93 24.92 19.61
N LEU A 536 -4.13 24.58 20.62
CA LEU A 536 -4.57 24.02 21.90
C LEU A 536 -5.52 24.98 22.64
N LYS A 537 -5.23 26.28 22.66
CA LYS A 537 -6.12 27.28 23.29
C LYS A 537 -7.48 27.38 22.59
N GLU A 538 -7.47 27.42 21.25
CA GLU A 538 -8.68 27.48 20.43
C GLU A 538 -9.50 26.20 20.54
N LEU A 539 -8.84 25.05 20.40
CA LEU A 539 -9.46 23.73 20.40
C LEU A 539 -9.87 23.26 21.79
N LYS A 540 -9.31 23.78 22.88
CA LYS A 540 -9.78 23.47 24.25
C LYS A 540 -11.26 23.78 24.46
N LYS A 541 -11.82 24.70 23.67
CA LYS A 541 -13.25 25.06 23.68
C LYS A 541 -14.11 24.21 22.73
N THR A 542 -13.48 23.42 21.85
CA THR A 542 -14.13 22.56 20.86
C THR A 542 -13.92 21.10 21.27
N PRO A 543 -14.95 20.35 21.66
CA PRO A 543 -14.79 19.05 22.30
C PRO A 543 -14.53 17.92 21.28
N TYR A 544 -13.84 18.15 20.17
CA TYR A 544 -13.74 17.18 19.09
C TYR A 544 -13.26 15.80 19.58
N LEU A 545 -13.72 14.74 18.92
CA LEU A 545 -13.39 13.36 19.30
C LEU A 545 -12.59 12.68 18.20
N LEU A 546 -11.29 12.52 18.44
CA LEU A 546 -10.33 11.98 17.49
C LEU A 546 -9.54 10.84 18.13
N ALA A 547 -9.52 9.68 17.47
CA ALA A 547 -8.72 8.53 17.83
C ALA A 547 -7.63 8.24 16.79
N ILE A 548 -6.43 7.88 17.24
CA ILE A 548 -5.31 7.45 16.41
C ILE A 548 -4.96 6.04 16.83
N ILE A 549 -5.17 5.07 15.95
CA ILE A 549 -4.85 3.67 16.20
C ILE A 549 -3.56 3.34 15.44
N SER A 550 -2.52 2.98 16.19
CA SER A 550 -1.18 2.68 15.67
C SER A 550 -0.75 1.28 16.07
N SER A 551 -0.10 0.55 15.16
CA SER A 551 0.52 -0.74 15.50
C SER A 551 1.96 -0.60 15.96
N SER A 552 2.55 0.58 15.77
CA SER A 552 3.93 0.88 16.16
C SER A 552 3.98 2.03 17.15
N PRO A 553 4.27 1.76 18.45
CA PRO A 553 4.48 2.83 19.43
C PRO A 553 5.69 3.71 19.08
N ASN A 554 6.58 3.22 18.22
CA ASN A 554 7.82 3.88 17.82
C ASN A 554 7.68 4.69 16.51
N SER A 555 6.50 4.72 15.89
CA SER A 555 6.28 5.59 14.73
C SER A 555 6.40 7.06 15.13
N MET A 556 6.87 7.91 14.20
CA MET A 556 7.09 9.33 14.44
C MET A 556 5.86 10.05 15.01
N LEU A 557 4.68 9.73 14.47
CA LEU A 557 3.41 10.27 14.97
C LEU A 557 3.07 9.73 16.36
N SER A 558 3.28 8.43 16.63
CA SER A 558 2.99 7.84 17.95
C SER A 558 3.90 8.41 19.04
N GLN A 559 5.16 8.66 18.74
CA GLN A 559 6.08 9.33 19.67
C GLN A 559 5.62 10.76 19.98
N THR A 560 5.24 11.51 18.93
CA THR A 560 4.70 12.87 19.07
C THR A 560 3.41 12.89 19.91
N LEU A 561 2.58 11.86 19.81
CA LEU A 561 1.31 11.74 20.54
C LEU A 561 1.41 10.92 21.85
N SER A 562 2.62 10.62 22.33
CA SER A 562 2.83 9.73 23.47
C SER A 562 2.17 10.20 24.77
N THR A 563 2.07 11.52 24.99
CA THR A 563 1.38 12.15 26.12
C THR A 563 -0.14 11.97 26.08
N PHE A 564 -0.69 11.64 24.91
CA PHE A 564 -2.11 11.41 24.65
C PHE A 564 -2.46 9.91 24.58
N ARG A 565 -1.54 9.04 24.98
CA ARG A 565 -1.71 7.60 24.93
C ARG A 565 -2.70 7.12 25.98
N LEU A 566 -3.69 6.34 25.55
CA LEU A 566 -4.60 5.66 26.47
C LEU A 566 -3.91 4.45 27.12
N SER A 567 -4.10 4.31 28.43
CA SER A 567 -3.57 3.19 29.21
C SER A 567 -4.25 1.86 28.88
N GLN A 568 -5.50 1.91 28.42
CA GLN A 568 -6.32 0.72 28.15
C GLN A 568 -6.33 0.38 26.67
N ARG A 569 -6.17 -0.91 26.35
CA ARG A 569 -6.40 -1.44 25.00
C ARG A 569 -7.90 -1.58 24.74
N ILE A 570 -8.30 -1.35 23.49
CA ILE A 570 -9.68 -1.57 23.08
C ILE A 570 -9.85 -3.04 22.76
N VAL A 571 -10.87 -3.64 23.38
CA VAL A 571 -11.26 -5.03 23.13
C VAL A 571 -12.71 -4.99 22.69
N MET A 572 -12.98 -5.52 21.51
CA MET A 572 -14.32 -5.64 20.96
C MET A 572 -15.13 -6.64 21.78
N LYS A 573 -16.35 -6.24 22.16
CA LYS A 573 -17.32 -7.17 22.75
C LYS A 573 -17.87 -8.09 21.68
N ASN A 574 -18.29 -9.30 22.07
CA ASN A 574 -18.81 -10.29 21.13
C ASN A 574 -20.12 -9.84 20.47
N GLU A 575 -20.89 -8.98 21.14
CA GLU A 575 -22.20 -8.51 20.67
C GLU A 575 -22.09 -7.35 19.66
N THR A 576 -21.03 -6.55 19.74
CA THR A 576 -20.89 -5.29 18.98
C THR A 576 -20.96 -5.49 17.46
N PRO A 577 -20.22 -6.43 16.84
CA PRO A 577 -20.33 -6.65 15.41
C PRO A 577 -21.73 -7.11 14.97
N ASN A 578 -22.41 -7.90 15.82
CA ASN A 578 -23.74 -8.43 15.49
C ASN A 578 -24.77 -7.31 15.45
N GLN A 579 -24.74 -6.42 16.46
CA GLN A 579 -25.57 -5.23 16.49
C GLN A 579 -25.32 -4.36 15.26
N LEU A 580 -24.05 -4.08 14.90
CA LEU A 580 -23.74 -3.28 13.72
C LEU A 580 -24.21 -3.94 12.41
N VAL A 581 -24.04 -5.27 12.25
CA VAL A 581 -24.51 -5.99 11.06
C VAL A 581 -26.04 -5.92 10.94
N GLU A 582 -26.78 -6.08 12.04
CA GLU A 582 -28.25 -5.91 12.06
C GLU A 582 -28.68 -4.50 11.65
N HIS A 583 -27.91 -3.48 12.00
CA HIS A 583 -28.16 -2.10 11.57
C HIS A 583 -27.87 -1.90 10.08
N LEU A 584 -26.80 -2.50 9.56
CA LEU A 584 -26.31 -2.27 8.20
C LEU A 584 -26.98 -3.15 7.12
N TYR A 585 -27.41 -4.36 7.46
CA TYR A 585 -27.79 -5.39 6.49
C TYR A 585 -29.15 -6.03 6.79
N CYS A 586 -29.75 -6.59 5.74
CA CYS A 586 -30.85 -7.53 5.86
C CYS A 586 -30.30 -8.92 6.22
N ASN A 587 -30.90 -9.58 7.20
CA ASN A 587 -30.44 -10.90 7.67
C ASN A 587 -31.06 -12.07 6.91
N ASP A 588 -32.12 -11.84 6.13
CA ASP A 588 -32.87 -12.88 5.45
C ASP A 588 -32.89 -12.66 3.93
N LEU A 589 -32.52 -13.71 3.18
CA LEU A 589 -32.42 -13.62 1.72
C LEU A 589 -33.78 -13.49 1.05
N HIS A 590 -34.81 -14.15 1.59
CA HIS A 590 -36.15 -14.10 1.02
C HIS A 590 -36.77 -12.72 1.24
N VAL A 591 -36.65 -12.18 2.46
CA VAL A 591 -37.06 -10.81 2.80
C VAL A 591 -36.31 -9.78 1.97
N PHE A 592 -35.01 -9.98 1.72
CA PHE A 592 -34.28 -9.13 0.78
C PHE A 592 -34.88 -9.26 -0.61
N ALA A 593 -34.95 -10.47 -1.18
CA ALA A 593 -35.43 -10.70 -2.53
C ALA A 593 -36.87 -10.22 -2.75
N SER A 594 -37.74 -10.23 -1.74
CA SER A 594 -39.14 -9.84 -1.85
C SER A 594 -39.43 -8.35 -1.69
N ARG A 595 -38.44 -7.49 -1.40
CA ARG A 595 -38.68 -6.04 -1.17
C ARG A 595 -38.83 -5.24 -2.46
N LYS A 596 -39.72 -4.24 -2.45
CA LYS A 596 -39.73 -3.14 -3.43
C LYS A 596 -38.62 -2.16 -3.09
N TRP A 597 -37.68 -1.97 -4.01
CA TRP A 597 -36.44 -1.20 -3.78
C TRP A 597 -36.59 0.32 -3.95
N SER A 598 -37.81 0.82 -4.12
CA SER A 598 -38.15 2.25 -4.17
C SER A 598 -38.15 2.95 -2.80
N HIS A 599 -38.04 2.21 -1.69
CA HIS A 599 -38.07 2.76 -0.33
C HIS A 599 -36.67 2.97 0.27
N HIS A 600 -36.50 4.11 0.96
CA HIS A 600 -35.23 4.59 1.53
C HIS A 600 -34.73 3.80 2.76
N ASP A 601 -35.57 2.98 3.39
CA ASP A 601 -35.22 2.21 4.61
C ASP A 601 -34.75 0.76 4.33
N ASN A 602 -34.56 0.44 3.05
CA ASN A 602 -34.09 -0.85 2.62
C ASN A 602 -32.62 -1.08 3.00
N LYS A 603 -32.25 -2.33 3.30
CA LYS A 603 -30.87 -2.69 3.64
C LYS A 603 -30.29 -3.65 2.60
N PRO A 604 -29.01 -3.48 2.23
CA PRO A 604 -28.29 -4.45 1.41
C PRO A 604 -28.23 -5.82 2.10
N PHE A 605 -27.80 -6.84 1.35
CA PHE A 605 -27.66 -8.20 1.88
C PHE A 605 -26.22 -8.73 1.77
N VAL A 606 -25.77 -9.48 2.76
CA VAL A 606 -24.46 -10.15 2.75
C VAL A 606 -24.63 -11.58 3.23
N ARG A 607 -23.94 -12.53 2.58
CA ARG A 607 -23.88 -13.93 3.01
C ARG A 607 -22.53 -14.53 2.69
N LEU A 608 -22.03 -15.33 3.63
CA LEU A 608 -20.74 -16.01 3.54
C LEU A 608 -20.93 -17.49 3.22
N TYR A 609 -20.08 -18.01 2.34
CA TYR A 609 -20.07 -19.43 1.96
C TYR A 609 -18.73 -20.04 2.34
N VAL A 610 -18.77 -21.02 3.25
CA VAL A 610 -17.58 -21.68 3.79
C VAL A 610 -17.67 -23.18 3.54
N SER A 611 -16.54 -23.85 3.37
CA SER A 611 -16.46 -25.30 3.31
C SER A 611 -15.15 -25.80 3.90
N GLU A 612 -15.15 -27.00 4.49
CA GLU A 612 -13.96 -27.59 5.10
C GLU A 612 -12.90 -27.98 4.07
N GLN A 613 -13.35 -28.37 2.87
CA GLN A 613 -12.49 -28.82 1.79
C GLN A 613 -12.75 -28.02 0.51
N VAL A 614 -11.72 -27.94 -0.33
CA VAL A 614 -11.81 -27.41 -1.70
C VAL A 614 -12.70 -28.35 -2.52
N GLY A 615 -13.51 -27.80 -3.42
CA GLY A 615 -14.35 -28.60 -4.32
C GLY A 615 -15.71 -29.04 -3.75
N MET A 616 -16.11 -28.58 -2.56
CA MET A 616 -17.45 -28.88 -1.98
C MET A 616 -18.62 -28.19 -2.70
N GLY A 617 -18.37 -27.41 -3.76
CA GLY A 617 -19.42 -26.79 -4.57
C GLY A 617 -19.96 -25.46 -4.04
N LYS A 618 -19.15 -24.65 -3.34
CA LYS A 618 -19.54 -23.30 -2.86
C LYS A 618 -20.09 -22.43 -3.99
N SER A 619 -19.36 -22.30 -5.10
CA SER A 619 -19.84 -21.52 -6.26
C SER A 619 -21.15 -22.07 -6.83
N PHE A 620 -21.35 -23.40 -6.83
CA PHE A 620 -22.61 -24.01 -7.27
C PHE A 620 -23.76 -23.63 -6.34
N LYS A 621 -23.55 -23.67 -5.02
CA LYS A 621 -24.55 -23.24 -4.04
C LYS A 621 -24.89 -21.75 -4.17
N ILE A 622 -23.91 -20.89 -4.41
CA ILE A 622 -24.11 -19.47 -4.70
C ILE A 622 -25.01 -19.29 -5.94
N GLN A 623 -24.77 -20.06 -7.01
CA GLN A 623 -25.60 -20.01 -8.22
C GLN A 623 -27.04 -20.47 -7.97
N GLN A 624 -27.26 -21.46 -7.11
CA GLN A 624 -28.62 -21.86 -6.68
C GLN A 624 -29.33 -20.75 -5.90
N ASP A 625 -28.62 -20.06 -5.00
CA ASP A 625 -29.19 -18.95 -4.24
C ASP A 625 -29.50 -17.77 -5.17
N ILE A 626 -28.65 -17.46 -6.15
CA ILE A 626 -28.93 -16.47 -7.21
C ILE A 626 -30.16 -16.86 -8.04
N ALA A 627 -30.31 -18.14 -8.40
CA ALA A 627 -31.49 -18.63 -9.11
C ALA A 627 -32.78 -18.50 -8.26
N SER A 628 -32.69 -18.76 -6.95
CA SER A 628 -33.79 -18.56 -6.01
C SER A 628 -34.22 -17.10 -5.95
N ILE A 629 -33.26 -16.15 -5.88
CA ILE A 629 -33.53 -14.71 -5.89
C ILE A 629 -34.28 -14.31 -7.18
N ARG A 630 -33.85 -14.83 -8.33
CA ARG A 630 -34.52 -14.60 -9.62
C ARG A 630 -35.96 -15.10 -9.60
N SER A 631 -36.18 -16.33 -9.13
CA SER A 631 -37.51 -16.93 -9.04
C SER A 631 -38.46 -16.11 -8.15
N ILE A 632 -38.00 -15.63 -7.00
CA ILE A 632 -38.80 -14.80 -6.08
C ILE A 632 -39.17 -13.47 -6.76
N LYS A 633 -38.23 -12.86 -7.51
CA LYS A 633 -38.51 -11.63 -8.24
C LYS A 633 -39.47 -11.83 -9.41
N ASP A 634 -39.36 -12.94 -10.12
CA ASP A 634 -40.24 -13.26 -11.23
C ASP A 634 -41.67 -13.51 -10.75
N SER A 635 -41.86 -14.24 -9.63
CA SER A 635 -43.19 -14.47 -9.05
C SER A 635 -43.88 -13.18 -8.59
N MET A 636 -43.13 -12.27 -7.95
CA MET A 636 -43.67 -10.96 -7.56
C MET A 636 -44.10 -10.11 -8.76
N ASN A 637 -43.29 -10.07 -9.82
CA ASN A 637 -43.63 -9.32 -11.03
C ASN A 637 -44.90 -9.90 -11.70
N GLU A 638 -45.19 -11.20 -11.55
CA GLU A 638 -46.39 -11.84 -12.06
C GLU A 638 -47.63 -11.58 -11.19
N GLU A 639 -47.49 -11.47 -9.87
CA GLU A 639 -48.57 -11.08 -8.96
C GLU A 639 -48.97 -9.61 -9.17
N GLU A 640 -48.00 -8.70 -9.30
CA GLU A 640 -48.26 -7.27 -9.58
C GLU A 640 -49.04 -7.08 -10.88
N LYS A 641 -48.68 -7.83 -11.93
CA LYS A 641 -49.40 -7.81 -13.21
C LYS A 641 -50.86 -8.23 -13.08
N LYS A 642 -51.16 -9.20 -12.22
CA LYS A 642 -52.53 -9.67 -12.02
C LYS A 642 -53.37 -8.69 -11.20
N GLU A 643 -52.77 -8.06 -10.19
CA GLU A 643 -53.45 -7.01 -9.41
C GLU A 643 -53.73 -5.77 -10.27
N GLU A 644 -52.80 -5.36 -11.14
CA GLU A 644 -53.01 -4.25 -12.09
C GLU A 644 -54.00 -4.61 -13.21
N GLU A 645 -53.99 -5.84 -13.75
CA GLU A 645 -55.01 -6.30 -14.71
C GLU A 645 -56.41 -6.38 -14.06
N GLU A 646 -56.51 -6.74 -12.78
CA GLU A 646 -57.79 -6.71 -12.02
C GLU A 646 -58.25 -5.29 -11.62
N GLU A 647 -57.32 -4.35 -11.42
CA GLU A 647 -57.64 -2.93 -11.21
C GLU A 647 -57.99 -2.22 -12.52
N GLU A 648 -57.34 -2.55 -13.64
CA GLU A 648 -57.70 -2.08 -14.97
C GLU A 648 -59.04 -2.65 -15.44
N GLU A 649 -59.37 -3.91 -15.14
CA GLU A 649 -60.72 -4.46 -15.40
C GLU A 649 -61.80 -3.76 -14.54
N LYS A 650 -61.47 -3.32 -13.32
CA LYS A 650 -62.37 -2.52 -12.46
C LYS A 650 -62.47 -1.05 -12.89
N GLU A 651 -61.39 -0.45 -13.41
CA GLU A 651 -61.41 0.92 -13.95
C GLU A 651 -61.97 1.00 -15.39
N GLU A 652 -61.85 -0.05 -16.21
CA GLU A 652 -62.51 -0.15 -17.53
C GLU A 652 -64.04 -0.29 -17.41
N GLU A 653 -64.56 -0.82 -16.29
CA GLU A 653 -66.00 -0.74 -15.97
C GLU A 653 -66.46 0.68 -15.58
N GLU A 654 -65.56 1.58 -15.16
CA GLU A 654 -65.91 2.95 -14.73
C GLU A 654 -65.54 4.09 -15.68
N LYS A 655 -64.61 3.93 -16.65
CA LYS A 655 -64.28 5.03 -17.60
C LYS A 655 -63.97 4.55 -19.02
N LYS A 656 -64.95 4.75 -19.92
CA LYS A 656 -64.67 4.96 -21.35
C LYS A 656 -64.04 6.33 -21.58
N GLU A 657 -62.98 6.34 -22.37
CA GLU A 657 -62.19 7.48 -22.88
C GLU A 657 -61.13 8.09 -21.94
N ALA A 658 -59.90 7.59 -22.05
CA ALA A 658 -58.79 8.34 -22.65
C ALA A 658 -57.56 7.44 -22.76
N GLY A 659 -57.04 7.26 -23.97
CA GLY A 659 -55.90 6.39 -24.23
C GLY A 659 -54.66 6.76 -23.41
N LYS A 660 -54.04 5.75 -22.79
CA LYS A 660 -52.73 5.87 -22.15
C LYS A 660 -51.95 4.58 -22.36
N THR A 661 -50.94 4.64 -23.24
CA THR A 661 -49.88 3.62 -23.32
C THR A 661 -49.07 3.64 -22.01
N VAL A 662 -49.32 2.69 -21.12
CA VAL A 662 -48.41 2.34 -20.03
C VAL A 662 -47.51 1.20 -20.50
N LEU A 663 -46.22 1.49 -20.63
CA LEU A 663 -45.19 0.52 -21.00
C LEU A 663 -44.44 0.15 -19.73
N GLU A 664 -45.00 -0.76 -18.94
CA GLU A 664 -44.45 -1.16 -17.65
C GLU A 664 -43.25 -2.11 -17.75
N ALA A 665 -42.29 -1.86 -16.86
CA ALA A 665 -40.92 -2.28 -17.01
C ALA A 665 -40.56 -3.38 -16.00
N LYS A 666 -40.53 -4.65 -16.45
CA LYS A 666 -40.04 -5.81 -15.65
C LYS A 666 -38.74 -5.50 -14.88
N SER A 667 -38.71 -5.79 -13.57
CA SER A 667 -37.50 -5.75 -12.73
C SER A 667 -36.55 -6.90 -13.11
N LYS A 668 -35.23 -6.67 -13.07
CA LYS A 668 -34.22 -7.65 -13.51
C LYS A 668 -33.20 -7.88 -12.41
N VAL A 669 -32.83 -9.15 -12.17
CA VAL A 669 -31.69 -9.52 -11.32
C VAL A 669 -30.44 -9.63 -12.19
N GLN A 670 -29.36 -8.98 -11.78
CA GLN A 670 -28.05 -9.05 -12.42
C GLN A 670 -27.05 -9.71 -11.48
N ASP A 671 -26.28 -10.66 -11.99
CA ASP A 671 -25.20 -11.33 -11.27
C ASP A 671 -23.84 -10.84 -11.77
N VAL A 672 -22.93 -10.55 -10.84
CA VAL A 672 -21.59 -10.03 -11.12
C VAL A 672 -20.59 -10.88 -10.35
N ARG A 673 -19.69 -11.58 -11.05
CA ARG A 673 -18.60 -12.32 -10.41
C ARG A 673 -17.33 -11.48 -10.39
N VAL A 674 -16.75 -11.30 -9.20
CA VAL A 674 -15.48 -10.61 -8.97
C VAL A 674 -14.52 -11.62 -8.35
N ALA A 675 -13.44 -11.95 -9.07
CA ALA A 675 -12.48 -12.96 -8.64
C ALA A 675 -11.18 -12.32 -8.12
N PHE A 676 -10.74 -12.76 -6.94
CA PHE A 676 -9.53 -12.31 -6.28
C PHE A 676 -8.48 -13.42 -6.28
N ASN A 677 -7.72 -13.51 -7.37
CA ASN A 677 -6.81 -14.64 -7.65
C ASN A 677 -5.33 -14.35 -7.41
N SER A 678 -4.99 -13.16 -6.93
CA SER A 678 -3.63 -12.69 -6.69
C SER A 678 -3.42 -12.29 -5.23
N SER A 679 -2.16 -12.25 -4.80
CA SER A 679 -1.79 -11.74 -3.47
C SER A 679 -2.17 -10.27 -3.32
N ASN A 680 -1.93 -9.45 -4.33
CA ASN A 680 -2.34 -8.04 -4.34
C ASN A 680 -3.69 -7.87 -5.04
N ILE A 681 -4.54 -6.97 -4.52
CA ILE A 681 -5.81 -6.62 -5.17
C ILE A 681 -5.50 -5.76 -6.41
N ASP A 682 -5.93 -6.23 -7.58
CA ASP A 682 -5.98 -5.39 -8.79
C ASP A 682 -7.16 -4.42 -8.67
N TRP A 683 -6.91 -3.22 -8.16
CA TRP A 683 -7.93 -2.20 -7.94
C TRP A 683 -8.63 -1.78 -9.22
N ASN A 684 -7.94 -1.74 -10.36
CA ASN A 684 -8.53 -1.34 -11.63
C ASN A 684 -9.55 -2.38 -12.09
N ASN A 685 -9.13 -3.63 -12.18
CA ASN A 685 -10.02 -4.72 -12.58
C ASN A 685 -11.15 -4.94 -11.55
N THR A 686 -10.87 -4.75 -10.25
CA THR A 686 -11.88 -4.87 -9.19
C THR A 686 -12.96 -3.80 -9.34
N MET A 687 -12.58 -2.52 -9.49
CA MET A 687 -13.54 -1.43 -9.66
C MET A 687 -14.29 -1.54 -10.98
N GLU A 688 -13.61 -1.88 -12.08
CA GLU A 688 -14.27 -2.18 -13.35
C GLU A 688 -15.27 -3.33 -13.23
N SER A 689 -14.93 -4.39 -12.49
CA SER A 689 -15.81 -5.52 -12.25
C SER A 689 -17.02 -5.13 -11.40
N LEU A 690 -16.84 -4.34 -10.33
CA LEU A 690 -17.92 -3.81 -9.51
C LEU A 690 -18.88 -2.95 -10.33
N TRP A 691 -18.36 -2.17 -11.28
CA TRP A 691 -19.12 -1.34 -12.19
C TRP A 691 -19.50 -2.02 -13.51
N ARG A 692 -19.19 -3.32 -13.71
CA ARG A 692 -19.24 -3.99 -15.03
C ARG A 692 -20.62 -3.96 -15.68
N HIS A 693 -21.66 -4.02 -14.85
CA HIS A 693 -23.05 -4.01 -15.28
C HIS A 693 -23.73 -2.67 -15.06
N HIS A 694 -22.94 -1.64 -14.72
CA HIS A 694 -23.41 -0.28 -14.84
C HIS A 694 -23.69 -0.01 -16.34
N PRO A 695 -24.87 0.51 -16.70
CA PRO A 695 -25.32 0.68 -18.09
C PRO A 695 -24.47 1.60 -18.97
N TYR A 696 -23.41 2.18 -18.44
CA TYR A 696 -22.44 2.98 -19.16
C TYR A 696 -21.04 2.36 -19.10
N ASN A 697 -20.92 1.03 -19.14
CA ASN A 697 -19.64 0.35 -19.21
C ASN A 697 -19.09 0.39 -20.64
N ASN A 698 -18.51 1.53 -21.01
CA ASN A 698 -17.75 1.71 -22.24
C ASN A 698 -16.45 2.45 -21.89
N ASN A 699 -15.40 1.71 -21.53
CA ASN A 699 -14.10 2.28 -21.18
C ASN A 699 -13.32 2.84 -22.39
N ASN A 700 -13.82 2.75 -23.63
CA ASN A 700 -13.00 3.05 -24.82
C ASN A 700 -13.51 4.13 -25.79
N GLN A 701 -14.44 5.03 -25.43
CA GLN A 701 -14.92 6.03 -26.42
C GLN A 701 -15.21 7.45 -25.93
N VAL A 702 -14.88 7.83 -24.68
CA VAL A 702 -15.05 9.24 -24.25
C VAL A 702 -13.73 10.02 -24.26
N GLN A 703 -12.57 9.35 -24.43
CA GLN A 703 -11.27 10.04 -24.53
C GLN A 703 -10.79 10.28 -25.96
N ASP A 704 -11.35 9.63 -26.98
CA ASP A 704 -11.00 9.90 -28.39
C ASP A 704 -12.26 9.90 -29.27
N SER A 705 -12.33 10.85 -30.20
CA SER A 705 -13.35 11.08 -31.24
C SER A 705 -14.52 12.01 -30.89
N ALA A 706 -14.20 13.30 -30.71
CA ALA A 706 -15.03 14.37 -31.23
C ALA A 706 -14.90 14.48 -32.77
N THR A 707 -15.03 13.37 -33.50
CA THR A 707 -15.22 13.26 -34.96
C THR A 707 -15.12 11.78 -35.31
N ASP A 708 -16.21 11.02 -35.27
CA ASP A 708 -16.46 10.04 -36.34
C ASP A 708 -17.86 9.43 -36.24
N THR A 709 -18.61 9.64 -37.33
CA THR A 709 -19.98 9.20 -37.49
C THR A 709 -19.98 7.73 -37.92
N LYS A 710 -20.00 6.78 -36.98
CA LYS A 710 -20.39 5.38 -37.24
C LYS A 710 -20.78 4.63 -35.96
N SER A 711 -21.88 5.05 -35.36
CA SER A 711 -22.64 4.26 -34.39
C SER A 711 -23.38 3.12 -35.11
N LYS A 712 -22.87 1.89 -35.00
CA LYS A 712 -23.66 0.68 -35.26
C LYS A 712 -23.46 -0.34 -34.13
N ASN A 713 -24.58 -0.63 -33.47
CA ASN A 713 -24.87 -1.78 -32.59
C ASN A 713 -24.38 -1.73 -31.13
N ILE A 714 -24.92 -0.78 -30.36
CA ILE A 714 -25.06 -0.94 -28.90
C ILE A 714 -26.43 -1.58 -28.62
N LYS A 715 -26.46 -2.84 -28.16
CA LYS A 715 -27.65 -3.42 -27.55
C LYS A 715 -27.96 -2.64 -26.27
N LYS A 716 -28.97 -1.77 -26.34
CA LYS A 716 -29.48 -0.90 -25.27
C LYS A 716 -29.80 -1.71 -24.00
N ALA A 717 -28.89 -1.74 -23.02
CA ALA A 717 -29.26 -2.06 -21.64
C ALA A 717 -29.73 -0.75 -20.97
N LYS A 718 -31.05 -0.56 -20.86
CA LYS A 718 -31.60 0.54 -20.06
C LYS A 718 -31.26 0.27 -18.58
N TYR A 719 -30.56 1.18 -17.92
CA TYR A 719 -30.57 1.23 -16.45
C TYR A 719 -32.01 1.38 -15.99
N ARG A 720 -32.41 0.57 -15.03
CA ARG A 720 -33.68 0.75 -14.33
C ARG A 720 -33.34 0.80 -12.86
N HIS A 721 -33.80 1.84 -12.17
CA HIS A 721 -33.59 2.02 -10.72
C HIS A 721 -34.08 0.84 -9.87
N ASN A 722 -34.87 -0.09 -10.45
CA ASN A 722 -35.38 -1.29 -9.78
C ASN A 722 -34.59 -2.58 -10.12
N THR A 723 -33.33 -2.47 -10.55
CA THR A 723 -32.49 -3.65 -10.86
C THR A 723 -31.81 -4.13 -9.58
N LEU A 724 -31.98 -5.41 -9.24
CA LEU A 724 -31.26 -6.04 -8.13
C LEU A 724 -29.89 -6.51 -8.62
N ILE A 725 -28.82 -6.20 -7.87
CA ILE A 725 -27.45 -6.58 -8.24
C ILE A 725 -26.90 -7.55 -7.20
N VAL A 726 -26.46 -8.71 -7.65
CA VAL A 726 -25.88 -9.76 -6.81
C VAL A 726 -24.41 -9.95 -7.17
N TYR A 727 -23.53 -9.55 -6.27
CA TYR A 727 -22.09 -9.72 -6.38
C TYR A 727 -21.66 -11.07 -5.80
N HIS A 728 -21.10 -11.95 -6.63
CA HIS A 728 -20.35 -13.12 -6.20
C HIS A 728 -18.88 -12.72 -6.04
N LEU A 729 -18.43 -12.55 -4.80
CA LEU A 729 -17.02 -12.28 -4.50
C LEU A 729 -16.31 -13.61 -4.30
N ASP A 730 -15.47 -13.97 -5.26
CA ASP A 730 -14.73 -15.23 -5.29
C ASP A 730 -13.31 -15.01 -4.75
N VAL A 731 -13.11 -15.38 -3.48
CA VAL A 731 -11.85 -15.13 -2.76
C VAL A 731 -10.98 -16.38 -2.83
N SER A 732 -9.83 -16.28 -3.51
CA SER A 732 -8.93 -17.43 -3.69
C SER A 732 -8.04 -17.70 -2.48
N SER A 733 -7.30 -18.81 -2.54
CA SER A 733 -6.34 -19.22 -1.50
C SER A 733 -5.05 -18.39 -1.45
N CYS A 734 -4.83 -17.49 -2.42
CA CYS A 734 -3.58 -16.77 -2.62
C CYS A 734 -3.61 -15.31 -2.14
N ILE A 735 -4.71 -14.88 -1.52
CA ILE A 735 -4.91 -13.49 -1.09
C ILE A 735 -3.94 -13.05 0.01
N SER A 736 -3.57 -11.77 0.01
CA SER A 736 -2.78 -11.15 1.08
C SER A 736 -3.66 -10.52 2.17
N SER A 737 -2.99 -9.93 3.16
CA SER A 737 -3.60 -9.16 4.23
C SER A 737 -4.44 -7.97 3.79
N SER A 738 -4.17 -7.42 2.60
CA SER A 738 -4.91 -6.28 2.03
C SER A 738 -6.40 -6.58 1.81
N MET A 739 -6.78 -7.85 1.69
CA MET A 739 -8.17 -8.29 1.58
C MET A 739 -9.01 -7.88 2.79
N ASN A 740 -8.42 -7.86 3.99
CA ASN A 740 -9.15 -7.45 5.19
C ASN A 740 -9.55 -5.98 5.13
N THR A 741 -8.64 -5.11 4.69
CA THR A 741 -8.94 -3.69 4.53
C THR A 741 -10.05 -3.48 3.50
N PHE A 742 -9.97 -4.17 2.35
CA PHE A 742 -11.01 -4.11 1.32
C PHE A 742 -12.38 -4.56 1.85
N LEU A 743 -12.44 -5.71 2.52
CA LEU A 743 -13.70 -6.23 3.06
C LEU A 743 -14.24 -5.36 4.20
N PHE A 744 -13.37 -4.75 5.00
CA PHE A 744 -13.79 -3.81 6.04
C PHE A 744 -14.39 -2.53 5.44
N GLU A 745 -13.72 -1.94 4.44
CA GLU A 745 -14.21 -0.80 3.68
C GLU A 745 -15.56 -1.13 3.00
N LEU A 746 -15.65 -2.26 2.31
CA LEU A 746 -16.86 -2.69 1.61
C LEU A 746 -18.02 -2.99 2.57
N LEU A 747 -17.77 -3.76 3.64
CA LEU A 747 -18.86 -4.32 4.46
C LEU A 747 -19.22 -3.47 5.67
N PHE A 748 -18.26 -2.83 6.34
CA PHE A 748 -18.56 -2.03 7.52
C PHE A 748 -18.67 -0.54 7.20
N LEU A 749 -17.80 -0.03 6.32
CA LEU A 749 -17.86 1.37 5.89
C LEU A 749 -18.80 1.60 4.71
N GLN A 750 -19.28 0.51 4.07
CA GLN A 750 -20.19 0.53 2.91
C GLN A 750 -19.66 1.34 1.71
N HIS A 751 -18.33 1.50 1.61
CA HIS A 751 -17.72 2.36 0.62
C HIS A 751 -16.27 1.97 0.34
N ILE A 752 -15.87 2.03 -0.94
CA ILE A 752 -14.52 1.79 -1.40
C ILE A 752 -14.02 3.03 -2.16
N ASN A 753 -12.81 3.49 -1.79
CA ASN A 753 -12.07 4.53 -2.50
C ASN A 753 -10.87 3.91 -3.23
N ALA A 754 -10.89 3.94 -4.57
CA ALA A 754 -9.74 3.59 -5.38
C ALA A 754 -9.00 4.88 -5.82
N THR A 755 -7.95 5.22 -5.07
CA THR A 755 -7.13 6.44 -5.26
C THR A 755 -6.51 6.53 -6.67
N ILE A 756 -6.21 5.37 -7.29
CA ILE A 756 -5.47 5.26 -8.56
C ILE A 756 -6.26 5.80 -9.76
N ASN A 757 -7.60 5.89 -9.71
CA ASN A 757 -8.42 6.36 -10.84
C ASN A 757 -9.52 7.37 -10.43
N SER A 758 -9.45 7.90 -9.20
CA SER A 758 -10.56 8.65 -8.59
C SER A 758 -11.91 7.93 -8.78
N GLN A 759 -11.92 6.62 -8.55
CA GLN A 759 -13.13 5.82 -8.60
C GLN A 759 -13.60 5.51 -7.19
N CYS A 760 -14.90 5.61 -7.00
CA CYS A 760 -15.57 5.26 -5.75
C CYS A 760 -16.60 4.18 -6.02
N PHE A 761 -16.90 3.39 -5.01
CA PHE A 761 -18.02 2.46 -5.03
C PHE A 761 -18.73 2.53 -3.69
N HIS A 762 -20.05 2.64 -3.71
CA HIS A 762 -20.88 2.65 -2.50
C HIS A 762 -21.86 1.50 -2.53
N VAL A 763 -22.05 0.87 -1.37
CA VAL A 763 -23.00 -0.23 -1.20
C VAL A 763 -24.41 0.32 -1.10
N ASN A 764 -25.20 0.11 -2.16
CA ASN A 764 -26.59 0.53 -2.21
C ASN A 764 -27.54 -0.57 -1.69
N THR A 765 -28.75 -0.15 -1.31
CA THR A 765 -29.77 -1.00 -0.68
C THR A 765 -30.26 -2.16 -1.56
N ASN A 766 -30.13 -2.04 -2.88
CA ASN A 766 -30.49 -3.05 -3.89
C ASN A 766 -29.34 -4.02 -4.22
N MET A 767 -28.26 -4.03 -3.44
CA MET A 767 -27.09 -4.87 -3.65
C MET A 767 -27.04 -6.04 -2.66
N ALA A 768 -26.66 -7.22 -3.17
CA ALA A 768 -26.33 -8.39 -2.37
C ALA A 768 -24.88 -8.82 -2.61
N PHE A 769 -24.16 -9.18 -1.56
CA PHE A 769 -22.79 -9.72 -1.63
C PHE A 769 -22.77 -11.15 -1.13
N LEU A 770 -22.51 -12.09 -2.04
CA LEU A 770 -22.35 -13.50 -1.78
C LEU A 770 -20.84 -13.82 -1.83
N ILE A 771 -20.25 -13.98 -0.65
CA ILE A 771 -18.78 -14.04 -0.49
C ILE A 771 -18.37 -15.50 -0.33
N GLU A 772 -17.62 -16.00 -1.31
CA GLU A 772 -17.01 -17.33 -1.28
C GLU A 772 -15.68 -17.26 -0.54
N ILE A 773 -15.60 -17.93 0.62
CA ILE A 773 -14.42 -17.97 1.47
C ILE A 773 -13.57 -19.22 1.13
N PRO A 774 -12.24 -19.07 0.92
CA PRO A 774 -11.38 -20.19 0.59
C PRO A 774 -11.29 -21.19 1.76
N SER A 775 -11.21 -22.48 1.43
CA SER A 775 -11.15 -23.58 2.43
C SER A 775 -9.75 -23.79 3.00
N GLN A 776 -8.71 -23.50 2.20
CA GLN A 776 -7.30 -23.65 2.56
C GLN A 776 -6.52 -22.51 1.90
N LEU A 777 -5.44 -22.04 2.54
CA LEU A 777 -4.49 -21.08 1.95
C LEU A 777 -3.12 -21.71 1.73
N ASN A 778 -2.35 -21.16 0.79
CA ASN A 778 -0.98 -21.61 0.51
C ASN A 778 0.04 -20.99 1.50
N GLY A 779 0.74 -21.82 2.28
CA GLY A 779 1.99 -21.46 3.00
C GLY A 779 1.85 -20.85 4.41
N VAL A 780 2.49 -21.52 5.39
CA VAL A 780 2.78 -21.19 6.81
C VAL A 780 1.63 -20.71 7.70
N GLU A 781 1.24 -21.59 8.64
CA GLU A 781 0.28 -21.46 9.75
C GLU A 781 -1.20 -21.16 9.39
N PRO A 782 -2.17 -21.51 10.26
CA PRO A 782 -3.60 -21.25 10.07
C PRO A 782 -3.95 -19.76 10.26
N ILE A 783 -3.11 -18.86 9.75
CA ILE A 783 -3.21 -17.41 9.91
C ILE A 783 -4.49 -16.88 9.26
N CYS A 784 -5.05 -17.52 8.23
CA CYS A 784 -6.30 -17.05 7.62
C CYS A 784 -7.60 -17.57 8.24
N THR A 785 -7.55 -18.68 8.96
CA THR A 785 -8.55 -19.02 9.98
C THR A 785 -8.47 -18.09 11.20
N LYS A 786 -7.43 -17.26 11.31
CA LYS A 786 -7.43 -16.06 12.16
C LYS A 786 -7.76 -14.79 11.38
N MET A 787 -7.39 -14.65 10.10
CA MET A 787 -7.41 -13.37 9.39
C MET A 787 -8.77 -13.00 8.80
N LEU A 788 -9.35 -13.89 7.98
CA LEU A 788 -10.70 -13.71 7.44
C LEU A 788 -11.74 -13.99 8.54
N HIS A 789 -11.46 -14.95 9.42
CA HIS A 789 -12.24 -15.16 10.63
C HIS A 789 -12.16 -13.96 11.60
N THR A 790 -11.09 -13.16 11.70
CA THR A 790 -11.19 -11.96 12.57
C THR A 790 -12.25 -10.98 12.06
N VAL A 791 -12.40 -10.82 10.74
CA VAL A 791 -13.48 -10.00 10.17
C VAL A 791 -14.85 -10.72 10.25
N PHE A 792 -14.88 -12.03 9.99
CA PHE A 792 -16.11 -12.80 9.76
C PHE A 792 -16.56 -13.76 10.88
N SER A 793 -15.69 -14.11 11.82
CA SER A 793 -15.98 -15.00 12.95
C SER A 793 -16.55 -14.27 14.16
N VAL A 794 -16.36 -12.95 14.21
CA VAL A 794 -16.97 -12.11 15.25
C VAL A 794 -18.29 -11.51 14.76
N SER A 795 -18.50 -11.39 13.44
CA SER A 795 -19.72 -10.87 12.84
C SER A 795 -20.74 -11.96 12.50
N SER A 796 -21.98 -11.82 12.93
CA SER A 796 -23.10 -12.72 12.62
C SER A 796 -23.67 -12.56 11.20
N PHE A 797 -22.82 -12.34 10.19
CA PHE A 797 -23.28 -12.46 8.81
C PHE A 797 -23.88 -13.85 8.59
N PRO A 798 -24.98 -13.99 7.83
CA PRO A 798 -25.51 -15.30 7.46
C PRO A 798 -24.42 -16.18 6.84
N VAL A 799 -24.11 -17.33 7.47
CA VAL A 799 -23.10 -18.28 7.00
C VAL A 799 -23.77 -19.54 6.47
N VAL A 800 -23.44 -19.92 5.24
CA VAL A 800 -23.81 -21.21 4.65
C VAL A 800 -22.58 -22.12 4.68
N ARG A 801 -22.67 -23.19 5.49
CA ARG A 801 -21.69 -24.29 5.47
C ARG A 801 -22.03 -25.24 4.33
N VAL A 802 -21.15 -25.31 3.35
CA VAL A 802 -21.31 -26.15 2.17
C VAL A 802 -20.60 -27.48 2.43
N THR A 803 -21.40 -28.53 2.64
CA THR A 803 -20.97 -29.92 2.85
C THR A 803 -21.60 -30.80 1.77
N GLN A 804 -21.17 -32.06 1.69
CA GLN A 804 -21.79 -33.03 0.78
C GLN A 804 -23.28 -33.26 1.09
N GLU A 805 -23.68 -33.09 2.35
CA GLU A 805 -25.07 -33.26 2.82
C GLU A 805 -25.94 -32.04 2.47
N THR A 806 -25.42 -30.83 2.68
CA THR A 806 -26.16 -29.58 2.44
C THR A 806 -26.15 -29.16 0.97
N ASN A 807 -25.22 -29.71 0.18
CA ASN A 807 -25.08 -29.46 -1.25
C ASN A 807 -24.80 -30.77 -1.99
N PRO A 808 -25.79 -31.68 -2.08
CA PRO A 808 -25.60 -32.97 -2.72
C PRO A 808 -25.26 -32.78 -4.20
N TYR A 809 -24.19 -33.43 -4.64
CA TYR A 809 -23.74 -33.35 -6.02
C TYR A 809 -24.80 -33.93 -6.96
N VAL A 810 -25.42 -33.07 -7.78
CA VAL A 810 -26.41 -33.50 -8.77
C VAL A 810 -25.69 -33.78 -10.08
N PHE A 811 -25.55 -35.06 -10.42
CA PHE A 811 -24.97 -35.47 -11.70
C PHE A 811 -25.79 -34.90 -12.87
N GLY A 812 -25.09 -34.26 -13.81
CA GLY A 812 -25.67 -33.84 -15.09
C GLY A 812 -26.12 -35.04 -15.93
N PRO A 813 -26.90 -34.82 -17.01
CA PRO A 813 -27.44 -35.89 -17.85
C PRO A 813 -26.38 -36.87 -18.36
N GLU A 814 -25.22 -36.34 -18.79
CA GLU A 814 -24.07 -37.12 -19.29
C GLU A 814 -23.45 -37.98 -18.19
N ALA A 815 -23.20 -37.41 -17.01
CA ALA A 815 -22.67 -38.16 -15.88
C ALA A 815 -23.66 -39.22 -15.37
N LYS A 816 -24.96 -38.93 -15.37
CA LYS A 816 -26.02 -39.91 -15.07
C LYS A 816 -26.01 -41.07 -16.07
N PHE A 817 -25.79 -40.78 -17.35
CA PHE A 817 -25.66 -41.80 -18.39
C PHE A 817 -24.41 -42.67 -18.16
N SER A 818 -23.26 -42.07 -17.90
CA SER A 818 -22.03 -42.82 -17.56
C SER A 818 -22.20 -43.68 -16.31
N ILE A 819 -22.82 -43.14 -15.25
CA ILE A 819 -23.13 -43.90 -14.03
C ILE A 819 -24.07 -45.06 -14.32
N LYS A 820 -25.08 -44.86 -15.18
CA LYS A 820 -25.96 -45.94 -15.62
C LYS A 820 -25.14 -47.06 -16.27
N TRP A 821 -24.29 -46.75 -17.23
CA TRP A 821 -23.44 -47.76 -17.89
C TRP A 821 -22.43 -48.41 -16.95
N MET A 822 -21.83 -47.66 -16.02
CA MET A 822 -20.97 -48.23 -14.98
C MET A 822 -21.74 -49.21 -14.09
N LYS A 823 -22.99 -48.88 -13.71
CA LYS A 823 -23.85 -49.80 -12.94
C LYS A 823 -24.16 -51.07 -13.73
N GLU A 824 -24.52 -50.95 -15.01
CA GLU A 824 -24.74 -52.11 -15.89
C GLU A 824 -23.46 -52.95 -16.09
N PHE A 825 -22.30 -52.28 -16.18
CA PHE A 825 -20.99 -52.93 -16.27
C PHE A 825 -20.67 -53.75 -15.02
N TYR A 826 -20.73 -53.13 -13.83
CA TYR A 826 -20.42 -53.78 -12.57
C TYR A 826 -21.48 -54.81 -12.15
N ALA A 827 -22.72 -54.68 -12.62
CA ALA A 827 -23.75 -55.71 -12.48
C ALA A 827 -23.53 -56.92 -13.42
N GLY A 828 -22.54 -56.87 -14.31
CA GLY A 828 -22.20 -57.95 -15.23
C GLY A 828 -23.16 -58.07 -16.42
N HIS A 829 -24.01 -57.07 -16.66
CA HIS A 829 -24.94 -57.05 -17.80
C HIS A 829 -24.24 -56.69 -19.12
N LEU A 830 -23.03 -56.12 -19.05
CA LEU A 830 -22.20 -55.81 -20.20
C LEU A 830 -21.08 -56.85 -20.33
N LYS A 831 -21.32 -57.85 -21.17
CA LYS A 831 -20.27 -58.79 -21.58
C LYS A 831 -19.44 -58.16 -22.69
N PHE A 832 -18.15 -57.94 -22.44
CA PHE A 832 -17.23 -57.68 -23.54
C PHE A 832 -17.22 -58.90 -24.48
N PRO A 833 -17.28 -58.72 -25.81
CA PRO A 833 -16.93 -59.79 -26.72
C PRO A 833 -15.49 -60.19 -26.40
N LYS A 834 -15.27 -61.48 -26.13
CA LYS A 834 -13.92 -62.02 -25.93
C LYS A 834 -13.08 -61.87 -27.19
#